data_AF-A0A6D2K8N4-F1
#
_entry.id   AF-A0A6D2K8N4-F1
#
_cell.length_a   1.000
_cell.length_b   1.000
_cell.length_c   1.000
_cell.angle_alpha   90.00
_cell.angle_beta   90.00
_cell.angle_gamma   90.00
#
_symmetry.space_group_name_H-M   'P 1'
#
loop_
_entity.id
_entity.type
_entity.pdbx_description
1 polymer ?
#
loop_
_entity_poly.entity_id
_entity_poly.type
_entity_poly.pdbx_seq_one_letter_code
_entity_poly.pdbx_strand_id
1 'polypeptide(L)'
;MVDKAWVHLCRADPGYEKGASEFVRDVAAALGDVDMIVCPCIDCRNIDRHYSNVVVDHLVTRGMDEAYKRRSDWYHHGELNYGVEGETKSSQRNDEIVGLYKAAGFLDEEFGATSDFGEIAEGEDKKEDEFLAKIVDAETPLYPTCVNHSKLSAIVSLFRLKTQNGWSDKSFNDLLETLPGMLPADNVLHTSLYEVKKFLKSFDMGYEKIHACVNDCCLFRKKYKKLENCPKCKVFRWKTNIHTGEVKQGVPQKVLRYFPIIPRLKRMFRSEDMARDLRWHFTNKSIDGKLRHPVDSVTWDQMNAKYPSFASEERNVRLGLSTDGFNPFNMKNSMYSCWPVLLVNYNLPPDLCMKKENIMLTLLIPGPHQPGNSIDVYLEPLIEDLNHLWNNGEVTYDAFSKSTFTLKAMLLWTISDFPAYGNLAGCKVKGKMGCPLCGKNTDCMWLKFSRKHVYMCHRKRLPPTHSFRGKKSWFDGKVELGRKGRILSGREICQNLGNFKNKFGNLKRSGRKRKKPVCTSVGSEVEDLSSESEAEEEEELQVDVEELLRWKKKSIFFKLPYWEELPVRYNLDVMHIERNVAASIVSTLLHCGKSKDGLQARKDLEELGIRKDLHPTIKGKQTYLPAAPWSLSMTEKKIFCKRLLDFKGPDGYCSDISRGVSLDECKVTGLKSHDYHVLMQQLLPIALRGLLPKGPRLAIVRLCAFFNHLCQRVIDREQLLVMEDEIVETLCMFERFFPPSFFDIMVHLTVHLGREARLGGPVHFRWMYPFERYMKVLKDFVRNPARPEGCIAESYLAEECIQFCSDFLRNTTTVQEKLDRNTEYENVSILEGRPISAGSPVTLTEMEKNIAHLAVIQNMAVVEPYVEVTEIILLDYNVFYVALFRCQWAVLGNGVKKEDGFTLVNLHHNQTSFLRDPYILASQAKQVFYSREDESSSWYVVMRGPCRRYSKEEVQEGNADIGPLPSTVVMDVDMDESENSRTDCQGIYV
;
A
#
# COMPACT_ATOMS: atom_id res chain seq x y z
N MET A 1 26.31 -51.54 -9.85
CA MET A 1 26.65 -50.46 -10.80
C MET A 1 26.04 -50.86 -12.12
N VAL A 2 25.15 -50.03 -12.65
CA VAL A 2 24.27 -50.38 -13.76
C VAL A 2 25.01 -50.13 -15.07
N ASP A 3 24.93 -51.06 -16.02
CA ASP A 3 25.56 -50.87 -17.33
C ASP A 3 24.89 -49.68 -18.06
N LYS A 4 25.71 -48.76 -18.58
CA LYS A 4 25.27 -47.55 -19.29
C LYS A 4 25.52 -47.62 -20.79
N ALA A 5 26.17 -48.67 -21.30
CA ALA A 5 26.47 -48.75 -22.73
C ALA A 5 25.20 -48.88 -23.58
N TRP A 6 24.17 -49.56 -23.05
CA TRP A 6 22.94 -49.85 -23.79
C TRP A 6 22.11 -48.60 -24.15
N VAL A 7 22.14 -47.53 -23.35
CA VAL A 7 21.37 -46.30 -23.64
C VAL A 7 21.87 -45.56 -24.89
N HIS A 8 23.07 -45.91 -25.38
CA HIS A 8 23.65 -45.38 -26.60
C HIS A 8 23.40 -46.27 -27.83
N LEU A 9 22.81 -47.45 -27.66
CA LEU A 9 22.37 -48.29 -28.77
C LEU A 9 21.14 -47.70 -29.47
N CYS A 10 20.94 -48.09 -30.72
CA CYS A 10 19.70 -47.76 -31.43
C CYS A 10 18.52 -48.46 -30.73
N ARG A 11 17.38 -47.78 -30.56
CA ARG A 11 16.19 -48.37 -29.91
C ARG A 11 15.58 -49.56 -30.66
N ALA A 12 15.91 -49.72 -31.95
CA ALA A 12 15.54 -50.88 -32.76
C ALA A 12 16.51 -52.07 -32.62
N ASP A 13 17.63 -51.87 -31.91
CA ASP A 13 18.57 -52.94 -31.59
C ASP A 13 18.01 -53.76 -30.41
N PRO A 14 17.91 -55.10 -30.52
CA PRO A 14 17.47 -55.95 -29.42
C PRO A 14 18.30 -55.77 -28.14
N GLY A 15 19.55 -55.31 -28.26
CA GLY A 15 20.41 -54.96 -27.13
C GLY A 15 19.91 -53.77 -26.31
N TYR A 16 19.15 -52.84 -26.89
CA TYR A 16 18.57 -51.71 -26.16
C TYR A 16 17.40 -52.16 -25.26
N GLU A 17 16.49 -52.98 -25.79
CA GLU A 17 15.37 -53.53 -25.00
C GLU A 17 15.87 -54.43 -23.86
N LYS A 18 16.88 -55.26 -24.15
CA LYS A 18 17.54 -56.07 -23.14
C LYS A 18 18.18 -55.20 -22.06
N GLY A 19 18.93 -54.16 -22.44
CA GLY A 19 19.55 -53.24 -21.51
C GLY A 19 18.54 -52.45 -20.66
N ALA A 20 17.41 -52.03 -21.24
CA ALA A 20 16.33 -51.37 -20.51
C ALA A 20 15.68 -52.29 -19.47
N SER A 21 15.47 -53.56 -19.83
CA SER A 21 14.92 -54.57 -18.93
C SER A 21 15.87 -54.90 -17.78
N GLU A 22 17.17 -55.02 -18.08
CA GLU A 22 18.22 -55.26 -17.08
C GLU A 22 18.37 -54.06 -16.15
N PHE A 23 18.37 -52.83 -16.68
CA PHE A 23 18.37 -51.59 -15.89
C PHE A 23 17.21 -51.54 -14.89
N VAL A 24 15.97 -51.74 -15.35
CA VAL A 24 14.79 -51.70 -14.48
C VAL A 24 14.85 -52.77 -13.39
N ARG A 25 15.26 -53.99 -13.73
CA ARG A 25 15.40 -55.09 -12.78
C ARG A 25 16.47 -54.79 -11.74
N ASP A 26 17.62 -54.29 -12.16
CA ASP A 26 18.75 -54.03 -11.26
C ASP A 26 18.46 -52.85 -10.32
N VAL A 27 17.71 -51.84 -10.79
CA VAL A 27 17.21 -50.74 -9.95
C VAL A 27 16.17 -51.22 -8.94
N ALA A 28 15.20 -52.03 -9.38
CA ALA A 28 14.19 -52.58 -8.48
C ALA A 28 14.83 -53.45 -7.38
N ALA A 29 15.81 -54.28 -7.75
CA ALA A 29 16.58 -55.09 -6.80
C ALA A 29 17.39 -54.22 -5.82
N ALA A 30 18.06 -53.16 -6.31
CA ALA A 30 18.84 -52.25 -5.46
C ALA A 30 18.00 -51.45 -4.46
N LEU A 31 16.72 -51.20 -4.78
CA LEU A 31 15.77 -50.49 -3.91
C LEU A 31 14.98 -51.43 -2.98
N GLY A 32 15.25 -52.74 -2.99
CA GLY A 32 14.63 -53.73 -2.10
C GLY A 32 13.30 -54.32 -2.61
N ASP A 33 13.20 -54.61 -3.92
CA ASP A 33 12.02 -55.18 -4.59
C ASP A 33 10.75 -54.32 -4.44
N VAL A 34 10.87 -53.04 -4.77
CA VAL A 34 9.73 -52.11 -4.80
C VAL A 34 8.95 -52.28 -6.10
N ASP A 35 7.63 -52.45 -6.02
CA ASP A 35 6.76 -52.68 -7.20
C ASP A 35 6.76 -51.51 -8.20
N MET A 36 7.09 -50.29 -7.77
CA MET A 36 7.10 -49.09 -8.61
C MET A 36 8.43 -48.35 -8.52
N ILE A 37 9.05 -48.11 -9.67
CA ILE A 37 10.31 -47.36 -9.80
C ILE A 37 10.09 -46.04 -10.52
N VAL A 38 10.97 -45.08 -10.27
CA VAL A 38 10.96 -43.78 -10.96
C VAL A 38 11.25 -44.01 -12.45
N CYS A 39 10.52 -43.34 -13.34
CA CYS A 39 10.65 -43.54 -14.79
C CYS A 39 11.57 -42.47 -15.42
N PRO A 40 12.73 -42.84 -16.00
CA PRO A 40 13.65 -41.90 -16.62
C PRO A 40 13.33 -41.60 -18.10
N CYS A 41 12.14 -41.96 -18.59
CA CYS A 41 11.79 -41.68 -19.98
C CYS A 41 11.63 -40.17 -20.25
N ILE A 42 11.66 -39.80 -21.53
CA ILE A 42 11.62 -38.39 -21.96
C ILE A 42 10.36 -37.63 -21.51
N ASP A 43 9.25 -38.34 -21.28
CA ASP A 43 7.98 -37.77 -20.84
C ASP A 43 7.93 -37.63 -19.32
N CYS A 44 8.34 -38.68 -18.60
CA CYS A 44 8.25 -38.75 -17.13
C CYS A 44 9.39 -38.02 -16.41
N ARG A 45 10.56 -37.86 -17.05
CA ARG A 45 11.72 -37.06 -16.60
C ARG A 45 12.13 -37.27 -15.13
N ASN A 46 12.05 -38.51 -14.65
CA ASN A 46 12.35 -38.88 -13.25
C ASN A 46 11.40 -38.30 -12.19
N ILE A 47 10.21 -37.84 -12.59
CA ILE A 47 9.18 -37.28 -11.70
C ILE A 47 8.17 -38.38 -11.33
N ASP A 48 7.70 -39.15 -12.32
CA ASP A 48 6.65 -40.15 -12.13
C ASP A 48 7.21 -41.53 -11.77
N ARG A 49 6.43 -42.29 -11.00
CA ARG A 49 6.71 -43.68 -10.62
C ARG A 49 5.74 -44.63 -11.32
N HIS A 50 6.26 -45.71 -11.90
CA HIS A 50 5.47 -46.72 -12.58
C HIS A 50 5.97 -48.13 -12.25
N TYR A 51 5.14 -49.13 -12.51
CA TYR A 51 5.53 -50.53 -12.42
C TYR A 51 6.69 -50.84 -13.39
N SER A 52 7.57 -51.75 -13.01
CA SER A 52 8.78 -52.12 -13.75
C SER A 52 8.51 -52.39 -15.25
N ASN A 53 7.47 -53.15 -15.57
CA ASN A 53 7.10 -53.44 -16.96
C ASN A 53 6.71 -52.19 -17.76
N VAL A 54 6.02 -51.22 -17.12
CA VAL A 54 5.63 -49.95 -17.75
C VAL A 54 6.85 -49.06 -17.99
N VAL A 55 7.82 -49.08 -17.06
CA VAL A 55 9.07 -48.32 -17.23
C VAL A 55 9.91 -48.88 -18.39
N VAL A 56 9.99 -50.21 -18.54
CA VAL A 56 10.65 -50.81 -19.70
C VAL A 56 9.95 -50.40 -21.00
N ASP A 57 8.62 -50.49 -21.06
CA ASP A 57 7.84 -50.07 -22.24
C ASP A 57 8.09 -48.60 -22.59
N HIS A 58 8.05 -47.70 -21.60
CA HIS A 58 8.34 -46.29 -21.81
C HIS A 58 9.76 -46.05 -22.33
N LEU A 59 10.76 -46.78 -21.82
CA LEU A 59 12.15 -46.63 -22.26
C LEU A 59 12.37 -47.16 -23.69
N VAL A 60 11.72 -48.25 -24.05
CA VAL A 60 11.80 -48.84 -25.40
C VAL A 60 11.05 -47.97 -26.41
N THR A 61 9.79 -47.62 -26.12
CA THR A 61 8.92 -46.89 -27.06
C THR A 61 9.24 -45.40 -27.15
N ARG A 62 9.67 -44.75 -26.05
CA ARG A 62 9.85 -43.29 -25.97
C ARG A 62 11.29 -42.84 -25.76
N GLY A 63 12.14 -43.71 -25.22
CA GLY A 63 13.56 -43.41 -24.97
C GLY A 63 13.80 -42.71 -23.63
N MET A 64 15.03 -42.79 -23.16
CA MET A 64 15.47 -42.13 -21.92
C MET A 64 15.63 -40.62 -22.14
N ASP A 65 15.33 -39.81 -21.12
CA ASP A 65 15.57 -38.38 -21.13
C ASP A 65 17.06 -38.07 -21.45
N GLU A 66 17.30 -37.23 -22.45
CA GLU A 66 18.65 -36.96 -22.97
C GLU A 66 19.55 -36.22 -21.97
N ALA A 67 18.99 -35.40 -21.07
CA ALA A 67 19.78 -34.73 -20.05
C ALA A 67 20.21 -35.72 -18.96
N TYR A 68 19.32 -36.63 -18.56
CA TYR A 68 19.59 -37.65 -17.56
C TYR A 68 20.52 -38.76 -18.09
N LYS A 69 20.32 -39.19 -19.33
CA LYS A 69 21.16 -40.14 -20.06
C LYS A 69 22.64 -39.72 -20.12
N ARG A 70 22.93 -38.42 -20.24
CA ARG A 70 24.30 -37.88 -20.35
C ARG A 70 25.00 -37.69 -19.00
N ARG A 71 24.32 -37.93 -17.89
CA ARG A 71 24.94 -37.81 -16.56
C ARG A 71 25.86 -38.99 -16.26
N SER A 72 26.98 -38.68 -15.62
CA SER A 72 27.91 -39.68 -15.10
C SER A 72 27.31 -40.48 -13.93
N ASP A 73 26.30 -39.94 -13.25
CA ASP A 73 25.63 -40.49 -12.07
C ASP A 73 24.12 -40.67 -12.30
N TRP A 74 23.62 -41.90 -12.25
CA TRP A 74 22.17 -42.17 -12.27
C TRP A 74 21.62 -42.16 -10.83
N TYR A 75 21.70 -41.00 -10.18
CA TYR A 75 21.45 -40.86 -8.73
C TYR A 75 20.01 -41.18 -8.30
N HIS A 76 19.00 -40.93 -9.14
CA HIS A 76 17.62 -41.38 -8.91
C HIS A 76 17.45 -42.92 -8.95
N HIS A 77 18.44 -43.63 -9.46
CA HIS A 77 18.43 -45.08 -9.72
C HIS A 77 19.57 -45.81 -8.99
N GLY A 78 20.03 -45.25 -7.86
CA GLY A 78 20.90 -45.94 -6.90
C GLY A 78 22.40 -45.84 -7.17
N GLU A 79 22.84 -45.13 -8.21
CA GLU A 79 24.28 -44.89 -8.42
C GLU A 79 24.75 -43.64 -7.68
N LEU A 80 25.31 -43.86 -6.48
CA LEU A 80 26.02 -42.85 -5.70
C LEU A 80 27.52 -42.91 -6.02
N ASN A 81 28.11 -41.79 -6.44
CA ASN A 81 29.56 -41.62 -6.37
C ASN A 81 29.96 -41.63 -4.88
N TYR A 82 30.96 -42.45 -4.55
CA TYR A 82 31.49 -42.62 -3.19
C TYR A 82 31.71 -41.27 -2.50
N GLY A 83 30.93 -41.07 -1.45
CA GLY A 83 30.89 -39.89 -0.61
C GLY A 83 29.52 -39.83 0.03
N VAL A 84 29.41 -40.44 1.22
CA VAL A 84 28.25 -40.57 2.11
C VAL A 84 27.69 -41.99 2.17
N GLU A 85 28.25 -42.76 3.11
CA GLU A 85 27.55 -43.87 3.75
C GLU A 85 26.30 -43.32 4.45
N GLY A 86 25.16 -43.93 4.18
CA GLY A 86 23.92 -43.69 4.91
C GLY A 86 23.72 -44.76 5.97
N GLU A 87 23.63 -44.36 7.23
CA GLU A 87 22.79 -45.01 8.22
C GLU A 87 22.10 -43.97 9.12
N THR A 88 20.78 -44.14 9.27
CA THR A 88 19.88 -43.50 10.25
C THR A 88 19.72 -41.98 10.20
N LYS A 89 18.56 -41.55 9.65
CA LYS A 89 18.05 -40.18 9.65
C LYS A 89 17.73 -39.67 11.07
N SER A 90 18.75 -39.28 11.84
CA SER A 90 18.58 -38.39 13.00
C SER A 90 19.82 -37.62 13.47
N SER A 91 20.97 -37.62 12.76
CA SER A 91 22.17 -36.89 13.22
C SER A 91 22.94 -36.05 12.20
N GLN A 92 22.66 -36.12 10.89
CA GLN A 92 23.54 -35.51 9.86
C GLN A 92 23.60 -33.98 9.82
N ARG A 93 22.71 -33.24 10.52
CA ARG A 93 22.83 -31.77 10.61
C ARG A 93 23.92 -31.32 11.60
N ASN A 94 24.33 -32.20 12.52
CA ASN A 94 25.40 -31.91 13.46
C ASN A 94 26.80 -32.14 12.85
N ASP A 95 26.95 -33.05 11.88
CA ASP A 95 28.26 -33.36 11.29
C ASP A 95 28.70 -32.35 10.22
N GLU A 96 27.78 -31.67 9.51
CA GLU A 96 28.13 -30.53 8.64
C GLU A 96 28.62 -29.32 9.46
N ILE A 97 28.05 -29.12 10.65
CA ILE A 97 28.49 -28.10 11.62
C ILE A 97 29.86 -28.48 12.19
N VAL A 98 30.08 -29.75 12.57
CA VAL A 98 31.40 -30.26 13.04
C VAL A 98 32.45 -30.28 11.92
N GLY A 99 32.05 -30.46 10.66
CA GLY A 99 32.91 -30.36 9.47
C GLY A 99 33.37 -28.92 9.19
N LEU A 100 32.50 -27.93 9.42
CA LEU A 100 32.84 -26.50 9.44
C LEU A 100 33.83 -26.16 10.57
N TYR A 101 33.71 -26.78 11.75
CA TYR A 101 34.66 -26.62 12.86
C TYR A 101 36.06 -27.21 12.57
N LYS A 102 36.18 -28.32 11.83
CA LYS A 102 37.48 -28.92 11.47
C LYS A 102 38.22 -28.16 10.36
N ALA A 103 37.53 -27.38 9.53
CA ALA A 103 38.14 -26.56 8.48
C ALA A 103 38.67 -25.21 9.00
N ALA A 104 38.13 -24.72 10.13
CA ALA A 104 38.58 -23.49 10.78
C ALA A 104 39.74 -23.69 11.78
N GLY A 105 40.13 -24.93 12.08
CA GLY A 105 41.11 -25.28 13.12
C GLY A 105 42.57 -25.41 12.66
N PHE A 106 42.92 -25.05 11.42
CA PHE A 106 44.31 -25.11 10.93
C PHE A 106 44.85 -23.72 10.63
N LEU A 107 45.35 -23.06 11.67
CA LEU A 107 46.56 -22.24 11.72
C LEU A 107 46.60 -21.60 13.11
N ASP A 108 47.06 -22.39 14.09
CA ASP A 108 47.61 -21.84 15.33
C ASP A 108 48.83 -22.68 15.67
N GLU A 109 50.00 -22.21 15.22
CA GLU A 109 51.24 -22.45 15.92
C GLU A 109 51.94 -21.11 16.16
N GLU A 110 52.15 -20.85 17.45
CA GLU A 110 53.28 -20.16 18.07
C GLU A 110 53.09 -18.76 18.72
N PHE A 111 53.41 -18.76 20.03
CA PHE A 111 53.66 -17.68 21.00
C PHE A 111 52.47 -16.85 21.51
N GLY A 112 52.26 -16.62 22.81
CA GLY A 112 53.13 -16.78 23.98
C GLY A 112 53.21 -15.49 24.80
N ALA A 113 52.32 -15.36 25.79
CA ALA A 113 52.44 -14.61 27.06
C ALA A 113 52.46 -13.06 27.11
N THR A 114 51.76 -12.58 28.16
CA THR A 114 51.85 -11.31 28.93
C THR A 114 51.09 -10.04 28.47
N SER A 115 50.38 -9.47 29.46
CA SER A 115 49.74 -8.15 29.58
C SER A 115 50.60 -6.99 29.04
N ASP A 116 50.10 -5.92 28.42
CA ASP A 116 49.14 -4.90 28.92
C ASP A 116 48.77 -3.93 27.75
N PHE A 117 47.62 -3.25 27.82
CA PHE A 117 47.06 -2.15 26.98
C PHE A 117 47.61 -1.81 25.56
N GLY A 118 46.73 -1.88 24.54
CA GLY A 118 46.82 -1.08 23.30
C GLY A 118 46.10 -1.69 22.08
N GLU A 119 45.24 -0.91 21.43
CA GLU A 119 44.37 -1.24 20.29
C GLU A 119 45.04 -2.02 19.12
N ILE A 120 44.34 -3.04 18.60
CA ILE A 120 43.86 -3.21 17.20
C ILE A 120 43.58 -4.71 16.95
N ALA A 121 42.42 -5.00 16.35
CA ALA A 121 42.00 -6.28 15.76
C ALA A 121 41.65 -7.46 16.69
N GLU A 122 40.66 -7.27 17.57
CA GLU A 122 39.81 -8.39 18.04
C GLU A 122 38.35 -7.94 18.07
N GLY A 123 37.61 -8.10 16.97
CA GLY A 123 36.24 -7.63 16.98
C GLY A 123 35.48 -7.86 15.69
N GLU A 124 35.01 -9.09 15.47
CA GLU A 124 33.76 -9.35 14.76
C GLU A 124 33.28 -10.79 15.03
N ASP A 125 34.18 -11.77 15.06
CA ASP A 125 33.86 -13.19 15.33
C ASP A 125 33.17 -13.41 16.70
N LYS A 126 33.64 -12.75 17.76
CA LYS A 126 33.05 -12.85 19.12
C LYS A 126 31.58 -12.41 19.19
N LYS A 127 31.10 -11.50 18.33
CA LYS A 127 29.70 -11.01 18.37
C LYS A 127 28.72 -11.91 17.63
N GLU A 128 29.17 -12.57 16.57
CA GLU A 128 28.35 -13.56 15.84
C GLU A 128 28.24 -14.85 16.64
N ASP A 129 29.33 -15.31 17.26
CA ASP A 129 29.32 -16.43 18.22
C ASP A 129 28.37 -16.17 19.38
N GLU A 130 28.35 -14.94 19.92
CA GLU A 130 27.43 -14.56 21.01
C GLU A 130 25.97 -14.56 20.56
N PHE A 131 25.66 -14.25 19.30
CA PHE A 131 24.30 -14.29 18.78
C PHE A 131 23.86 -15.72 18.42
N LEU A 132 24.73 -16.53 17.85
CA LEU A 132 24.47 -17.95 17.58
C LEU A 132 24.28 -18.73 18.88
N ALA A 133 25.09 -18.47 19.90
CA ALA A 133 24.88 -19.03 21.24
C ALA A 133 23.52 -18.65 21.82
N LYS A 134 23.01 -17.43 21.55
CA LYS A 134 21.66 -17.01 21.95
C LYS A 134 20.56 -17.74 21.19
N ILE A 135 20.76 -18.06 19.90
CA ILE A 135 19.80 -18.89 19.14
C ILE A 135 19.73 -20.28 19.75
N VAL A 136 20.88 -20.90 20.04
CA VAL A 136 20.93 -22.22 20.68
C VAL A 136 20.21 -22.19 22.04
N ASP A 137 20.44 -21.17 22.87
CA ASP A 137 19.69 -20.99 24.13
C ASP A 137 18.17 -20.83 23.90
N ALA A 138 17.76 -20.09 22.86
CA ALA A 138 16.35 -19.92 22.49
C ALA A 138 15.67 -21.19 21.98
N GLU A 139 16.40 -22.02 21.24
CA GLU A 139 15.92 -23.30 20.69
C GLU A 139 15.92 -24.44 21.71
N THR A 140 16.59 -24.27 22.85
CA THR A 140 16.57 -25.23 23.95
C THR A 140 15.12 -25.64 24.27
N PRO A 141 14.79 -26.94 24.29
CA PRO A 141 13.49 -27.41 24.73
C PRO A 141 13.11 -26.82 26.08
N LEU A 142 11.83 -26.50 26.28
CA LEU A 142 11.34 -25.91 27.54
C LEU A 142 11.74 -26.73 28.78
N TYR A 143 11.81 -28.05 28.60
CA TYR A 143 12.43 -29.07 29.45
C TYR A 143 12.85 -30.22 28.52
N PRO A 144 13.76 -31.13 28.90
CA PRO A 144 14.41 -32.08 27.98
C PRO A 144 13.48 -32.99 27.16
N THR A 145 12.29 -33.31 27.67
CA THR A 145 11.28 -34.13 26.96
C THR A 145 10.21 -33.31 26.23
N CYS A 146 10.32 -31.97 26.21
CA CYS A 146 9.34 -31.10 25.58
C CYS A 146 9.54 -31.02 24.06
N VAL A 147 8.73 -31.75 23.29
CA VAL A 147 8.82 -31.78 21.83
C VAL A 147 8.16 -30.54 21.19
N ASN A 148 7.16 -29.95 21.84
CA ASN A 148 6.28 -28.94 21.23
C ASN A 148 6.70 -27.49 21.49
N HIS A 149 7.55 -27.23 22.49
CA HIS A 149 7.91 -25.87 22.87
C HIS A 149 9.40 -25.77 23.23
N SER A 150 10.09 -24.85 22.55
CA SER A 150 11.37 -24.30 22.97
C SER A 150 11.19 -23.20 24.03
N LYS A 151 12.28 -22.81 24.70
CA LYS A 151 12.33 -21.68 25.63
C LYS A 151 11.73 -20.42 25.03
N LEU A 152 12.15 -20.05 23.81
CA LEU A 152 11.64 -18.85 23.13
C LEU A 152 10.16 -18.99 22.73
N SER A 153 9.76 -20.15 22.17
CA SER A 153 8.36 -20.44 21.80
C SER A 153 7.41 -20.32 23.00
N ALA A 154 7.79 -20.88 24.16
CA ALA A 154 7.02 -20.81 25.39
C ALA A 154 6.90 -19.37 25.93
N ILE A 155 8.03 -18.65 26.00
CA ILE A 155 8.07 -17.26 26.48
C ILE A 155 7.21 -16.35 25.60
N VAL A 156 7.35 -16.45 24.29
CA VAL A 156 6.61 -15.63 23.32
C VAL A 156 5.11 -15.95 23.36
N SER A 157 4.74 -17.24 23.49
CA SER A 157 3.35 -17.66 23.63
C SER A 157 2.69 -17.11 24.91
N LEU A 158 3.38 -17.20 26.05
CA LEU A 158 2.89 -16.63 27.31
C LEU A 158 2.83 -15.09 27.27
N PHE A 159 3.83 -14.46 26.66
CA PHE A 159 3.85 -13.01 26.50
C PHE A 159 2.73 -12.51 25.58
N ARG A 160 2.39 -13.27 24.53
CA ARG A 160 1.21 -13.04 23.68
C ARG A 160 -0.09 -13.12 24.48
N LEU A 161 -0.25 -14.16 25.31
CA LEU A 161 -1.45 -14.29 26.15
C LEU A 161 -1.61 -13.10 27.09
N LYS A 162 -0.51 -12.65 27.69
CA LYS A 162 -0.51 -11.43 28.53
C LYS A 162 -1.01 -10.21 27.76
N THR A 163 -0.48 -9.95 26.56
CA THR A 163 -0.82 -8.74 25.79
C THR A 163 -2.22 -8.80 25.20
N GLN A 164 -2.65 -9.96 24.67
CA GLN A 164 -3.97 -10.16 24.08
C GLN A 164 -5.09 -10.07 25.12
N ASN A 165 -4.90 -10.71 26.28
CA ASN A 165 -5.89 -10.79 27.35
C ASN A 165 -5.77 -9.65 28.38
N GLY A 166 -4.81 -8.75 28.23
CA GLY A 166 -4.65 -7.57 29.09
C GLY A 166 -4.25 -7.89 30.52
N TRP A 167 -3.48 -8.96 30.74
CA TRP A 167 -3.03 -9.35 32.08
C TRP A 167 -2.14 -8.27 32.71
N SER A 168 -2.40 -8.00 34.00
CA SER A 168 -1.60 -7.04 34.76
C SER A 168 -0.18 -7.57 34.97
N ASP A 169 0.81 -6.67 35.06
CA ASP A 169 2.21 -7.08 35.27
C ASP A 169 2.37 -7.89 36.56
N LYS A 170 1.62 -7.56 37.62
CA LYS A 170 1.58 -8.35 38.86
C LYS A 170 1.06 -9.76 38.62
N SER A 171 -0.15 -9.88 38.07
CA SER A 171 -0.78 -11.19 37.81
C SER A 171 0.06 -12.07 36.88
N PHE A 172 0.76 -11.47 35.91
CA PHE A 172 1.63 -12.24 35.02
C PHE A 172 2.93 -12.68 35.70
N ASN A 173 3.51 -11.85 36.58
CA ASN A 173 4.64 -12.29 37.41
C ASN A 173 4.20 -13.41 38.36
N ASP A 174 3.08 -13.26 39.06
CA ASP A 174 2.55 -14.31 39.95
C ASP A 174 2.37 -15.65 39.17
N LEU A 175 1.92 -15.57 37.92
CA LEU A 175 1.83 -16.73 37.03
C LEU A 175 3.21 -17.31 36.66
N LEU A 176 4.16 -16.47 36.26
CA LEU A 176 5.52 -16.90 35.91
C LEU A 176 6.31 -17.44 37.10
N GLU A 177 5.99 -17.02 38.31
CA GLU A 177 6.56 -17.59 39.55
C GLU A 177 5.93 -18.95 39.88
N THR A 178 4.66 -19.14 39.53
CA THR A 178 3.92 -20.38 39.82
C THR A 178 4.16 -21.49 38.79
N LEU A 179 4.16 -21.15 37.49
CA LEU A 179 4.25 -22.11 36.39
C LEU A 179 5.47 -23.04 36.44
N PRO A 180 6.70 -22.56 36.74
CA PRO A 180 7.87 -23.43 36.85
C PRO A 180 7.73 -24.51 37.92
N GLY A 181 6.97 -24.26 38.99
CA GLY A 181 6.67 -25.26 40.03
C GLY A 181 5.68 -26.35 39.58
N MET A 182 4.99 -26.14 38.45
CA MET A 182 4.09 -27.13 37.82
C MET A 182 4.79 -27.91 36.69
N LEU A 183 5.98 -27.48 36.28
CA LEU A 183 6.78 -28.09 35.21
C LEU A 183 7.88 -28.99 35.83
N PRO A 184 8.52 -29.86 35.02
CA PRO A 184 9.70 -30.61 35.44
C PRO A 184 10.80 -29.72 36.01
N ALA A 185 11.58 -30.21 36.98
CA ALA A 185 12.54 -29.41 37.74
C ALA A 185 13.67 -28.80 36.89
N ASP A 186 13.92 -29.35 35.71
CA ASP A 186 14.92 -28.95 34.72
C ASP A 186 14.35 -27.98 33.64
N ASN A 187 13.19 -27.37 33.89
CA ASN A 187 12.61 -26.40 32.96
C ASN A 187 13.39 -25.08 32.91
N VAL A 188 13.40 -24.43 31.75
CA VAL A 188 14.16 -23.18 31.47
C VAL A 188 13.27 -21.93 31.41
N LEU A 189 12.05 -21.99 31.97
CA LEU A 189 11.10 -20.89 31.90
C LEU A 189 11.50 -19.73 32.84
N HIS A 190 11.44 -18.50 32.34
CA HIS A 190 11.68 -17.32 33.16
C HIS A 190 10.60 -17.11 34.22
N THR A 191 11.02 -16.65 35.40
CA THR A 191 10.14 -16.45 36.56
C THR A 191 9.58 -15.04 36.67
N SER A 192 10.00 -14.11 35.80
CA SER A 192 9.50 -12.74 35.83
C SER A 192 9.36 -12.10 34.46
N LEU A 193 8.44 -11.14 34.34
CA LEU A 193 8.27 -10.31 33.16
C LEU A 193 9.54 -9.52 32.80
N TYR A 194 10.34 -9.17 33.81
CA TYR A 194 11.60 -8.47 33.60
C TYR A 194 12.60 -9.35 32.83
N GLU A 195 12.74 -10.60 33.24
CA GLU A 195 13.59 -11.58 32.56
C GLU A 195 13.09 -11.88 31.15
N VAL A 196 11.78 -12.09 30.98
CA VAL A 196 11.16 -12.24 29.65
C VAL A 196 11.52 -11.07 28.74
N LYS A 197 11.37 -9.83 29.21
CA LYS A 197 11.72 -8.64 28.40
C LYS A 197 13.22 -8.51 28.16
N LYS A 198 14.05 -8.89 29.12
CA LYS A 198 15.51 -8.89 28.99
C LYS A 198 15.96 -9.91 27.94
N PHE A 199 15.36 -11.09 27.93
CA PHE A 199 15.58 -12.14 26.95
C PHE A 199 15.12 -11.71 25.55
N LEU A 200 13.90 -11.19 25.38
CA LEU A 200 13.48 -10.67 24.06
C LEU A 200 14.41 -9.56 23.55
N LYS A 201 14.84 -8.67 24.45
CA LYS A 201 15.78 -7.60 24.09
C LYS A 201 17.13 -8.13 23.60
N SER A 202 17.58 -9.32 24.04
CA SER A 202 18.82 -9.92 23.54
C SER A 202 18.73 -10.44 22.10
N PHE A 203 17.52 -10.63 21.55
CA PHE A 203 17.28 -10.92 20.13
C PHE A 203 17.06 -9.65 19.29
N ASP A 204 17.51 -8.51 19.82
CA ASP A 204 17.24 -7.18 19.27
C ASP A 204 15.74 -6.84 19.16
N MET A 205 14.89 -7.54 19.91
CA MET A 205 13.44 -7.30 19.95
C MET A 205 13.10 -6.45 21.16
N GLY A 206 13.10 -5.14 20.94
CA GLY A 206 12.75 -4.19 21.98
C GLY A 206 12.48 -2.80 21.43
N TYR A 207 12.13 -1.91 22.36
CA TYR A 207 11.93 -0.50 22.07
C TYR A 207 12.55 0.37 23.17
N GLU A 208 13.00 1.55 22.77
CA GLU A 208 13.53 2.57 23.65
C GLU A 208 12.42 3.49 24.14
N LYS A 209 12.45 3.80 25.44
CA LYS A 209 11.58 4.82 26.05
C LYS A 209 12.37 6.11 26.16
N ILE A 210 12.04 7.08 25.30
CA ILE A 210 12.71 8.39 25.27
C ILE A 210 11.78 9.43 25.89
N HIS A 211 12.23 10.11 26.94
CA HIS A 211 11.40 11.12 27.62
C HIS A 211 11.33 12.36 26.72
N ALA A 212 10.15 12.97 26.61
CA ALA A 212 9.92 14.15 25.81
C ALA A 212 9.39 15.30 26.66
N CYS A 213 9.67 16.53 26.24
CA CYS A 213 9.02 17.71 26.81
C CYS A 213 7.51 17.66 26.50
N VAL A 214 6.66 17.98 27.49
CA VAL A 214 5.19 18.01 27.32
C VAL A 214 4.72 18.99 26.24
N ASN A 215 5.51 20.05 26.02
CA ASN A 215 5.30 21.04 24.96
C ASN A 215 6.05 20.73 23.67
N ASP A 216 6.57 19.52 23.48
CA ASP A 216 7.20 19.06 22.22
C ASP A 216 8.47 19.84 21.81
N CYS A 217 9.15 20.45 22.79
CA CYS A 217 10.32 21.31 22.55
C CYS A 217 11.61 20.53 22.24
N CYS A 218 11.79 19.37 22.86
CA CYS A 218 12.98 18.53 22.79
C CYS A 218 12.70 17.11 23.32
N LEU A 219 13.56 16.17 22.95
CA LEU A 219 13.74 14.88 23.61
C LEU A 219 14.85 14.98 24.67
N PHE A 220 14.64 14.40 25.84
CA PHE A 220 15.65 14.31 26.91
C PHE A 220 16.62 13.14 26.62
N ARG A 221 17.39 13.28 25.54
CA ARG A 221 18.40 12.32 25.06
C ARG A 221 19.75 13.03 24.84
N LYS A 222 20.85 12.26 24.74
CA LYS A 222 22.23 12.79 24.56
C LYS A 222 22.53 13.90 25.58
N LYS A 223 22.89 15.10 25.13
CA LYS A 223 23.19 16.27 25.98
C LYS A 223 22.06 16.68 26.94
N TYR A 224 20.80 16.31 26.65
CA TYR A 224 19.66 16.62 27.51
C TYR A 224 19.26 15.47 28.44
N LYS A 225 19.98 14.33 28.43
CA LYS A 225 19.63 13.12 29.19
C LYS A 225 19.58 13.35 30.70
N LYS A 226 20.50 14.16 31.23
CA LYS A 226 20.62 14.48 32.66
C LYS A 226 19.78 15.69 33.09
N LEU A 227 19.12 16.38 32.16
CA LEU A 227 18.31 17.55 32.49
C LEU A 227 16.97 17.15 33.10
N GLU A 228 16.56 17.86 34.14
CA GLU A 228 15.25 17.74 34.77
C GLU A 228 14.23 18.72 34.19
N ASN A 229 14.70 19.84 33.63
CA ASN A 229 13.86 20.86 33.02
C ASN A 229 14.15 20.98 31.53
N CYS A 230 13.11 21.27 30.74
CA CYS A 230 13.26 21.55 29.33
C CYS A 230 14.13 22.81 29.13
N PRO A 231 15.21 22.77 28.34
CA PRO A 231 16.08 23.93 28.14
C PRO A 231 15.36 25.11 27.49
N LYS A 232 14.31 24.85 26.68
CA LYS A 232 13.55 25.86 25.93
C LYS A 232 12.39 26.46 26.72
N CYS A 233 11.48 25.63 27.24
CA CYS A 233 10.27 26.11 27.92
C CYS A 233 10.32 26.01 29.45
N LYS A 234 11.44 25.52 30.02
CA LYS A 234 11.70 25.37 31.46
C LYS A 234 10.75 24.43 32.23
N VAL A 235 9.73 23.89 31.57
CA VAL A 235 8.80 22.90 32.14
C VAL A 235 9.55 21.64 32.59
N PHE A 236 9.11 21.12 33.73
CA PHE A 236 9.70 19.97 34.39
C PHE A 236 9.41 18.64 33.65
N ARG A 237 10.37 17.71 33.69
CA ARG A 237 10.33 16.42 33.00
C ARG A 237 9.40 15.41 33.66
N TRP A 238 9.30 15.45 34.99
CA TRP A 238 8.58 14.45 35.79
C TRP A 238 7.12 14.86 36.06
N LYS A 239 6.24 13.87 36.28
CA LYS A 239 4.82 14.11 36.59
C LYS A 239 4.67 14.67 37.99
N THR A 240 3.77 15.64 38.12
CA THR A 240 3.33 16.19 39.41
C THR A 240 1.95 15.65 39.74
N ASN A 241 1.73 15.20 40.97
CA ASN A 241 0.40 14.84 41.44
C ASN A 241 -0.44 16.12 41.52
N ILE A 242 -1.57 16.15 40.81
CA ILE A 242 -2.44 17.32 40.74
C ILE A 242 -3.09 17.62 42.10
N HIS A 243 -3.31 16.59 42.94
CA HIS A 243 -3.99 16.74 44.23
C HIS A 243 -3.02 17.04 45.38
N THR A 244 -1.82 16.45 45.38
CA THR A 244 -0.83 16.63 46.47
C THR A 244 0.27 17.63 46.12
N GLY A 245 0.38 18.07 44.86
CA GLY A 245 1.48 18.94 44.40
C GLY A 245 2.85 18.25 44.36
N GLU A 246 2.95 17.01 44.84
CA GLU A 246 4.20 16.27 44.90
C GLU A 246 4.68 15.84 43.52
N VAL A 247 5.96 16.09 43.29
CA VAL A 247 6.65 15.66 42.08
C VAL A 247 7.04 14.19 42.22
N LYS A 248 6.49 13.33 41.35
CA LYS A 248 6.90 11.92 41.26
C LYS A 248 8.15 11.81 40.39
N GLN A 249 9.31 12.07 40.99
CA GLN A 249 10.60 11.84 40.34
C GLN A 249 10.69 10.39 39.82
N GLY A 250 11.22 10.22 38.61
CA GLY A 250 11.27 8.92 37.93
C GLY A 250 10.08 8.62 37.01
N VAL A 251 8.94 9.32 37.13
CA VAL A 251 7.79 9.14 36.22
C VAL A 251 7.72 10.29 35.21
N PRO A 252 8.14 10.11 33.94
CA PRO A 252 8.11 11.18 32.94
C PRO A 252 6.68 11.61 32.56
N GLN A 253 6.53 12.90 32.22
CA GLN A 253 5.25 13.44 31.73
C GLN A 253 4.86 12.89 30.36
N LYS A 254 5.83 12.81 29.43
CA LYS A 254 5.63 12.37 28.04
C LYS A 254 6.77 11.43 27.64
N VAL A 255 6.43 10.32 26.98
CA VAL A 255 7.40 9.28 26.58
C VAL A 255 7.16 8.88 25.13
N LEU A 256 8.12 9.18 24.28
CA LEU A 256 8.24 8.60 22.95
C LEU A 256 8.68 7.14 23.08
N ARG A 257 8.03 6.25 22.34
CA ARG A 257 8.53 4.88 22.16
C ARG A 257 9.16 4.80 20.78
N TYR A 258 10.46 4.54 20.76
CA TYR A 258 11.24 4.40 19.55
C TYR A 258 11.63 2.95 19.37
N PHE A 259 11.37 2.41 18.19
CA PHE A 259 11.78 1.08 17.84
C PHE A 259 12.90 1.18 16.79
N PRO A 260 14.15 0.85 17.17
CA PRO A 260 15.31 0.98 16.27
C PRO A 260 15.14 0.19 14.99
N ILE A 261 15.50 0.80 13.85
CA ILE A 261 15.27 0.17 12.53
C ILE A 261 16.43 -0.73 12.11
N ILE A 262 17.67 -0.40 12.51
CA ILE A 262 18.87 -1.13 12.09
C ILE A 262 18.77 -2.61 12.45
N PRO A 263 18.48 -3.01 13.72
CA PRO A 263 18.45 -4.42 14.07
C PRO A 263 17.30 -5.17 13.37
N ARG A 264 16.20 -4.49 13.03
CA ARG A 264 15.09 -5.10 12.28
C ARG A 264 15.48 -5.43 10.86
N LEU A 265 16.11 -4.49 10.17
CA LEU A 265 16.58 -4.73 8.82
C LEU A 265 17.61 -5.85 8.80
N LYS A 266 18.52 -5.92 9.77
CA LYS A 266 19.45 -7.07 9.93
C LYS A 266 18.69 -8.39 10.09
N ARG A 267 17.65 -8.42 10.92
CA ARG A 267 16.83 -9.64 11.11
C ARG A 267 16.13 -10.08 9.83
N MET A 268 15.68 -9.17 8.98
CA MET A 268 15.03 -9.55 7.72
C MET A 268 15.96 -10.38 6.82
N PHE A 269 17.27 -10.10 6.82
CA PHE A 269 18.27 -10.88 6.06
C PHE A 269 18.64 -12.22 6.72
N ARG A 270 18.15 -12.52 7.92
CA ARG A 270 18.37 -13.81 8.59
C ARG A 270 17.36 -14.89 8.18
N SER A 271 16.23 -14.50 7.61
CA SER A 271 15.30 -15.44 6.99
C SER A 271 15.65 -15.59 5.52
N GLU A 272 15.91 -16.82 5.08
CA GLU A 272 16.27 -17.12 3.69
C GLU A 272 15.17 -16.69 2.71
N ASP A 273 13.91 -16.98 3.03
CA ASP A 273 12.75 -16.59 2.23
C ASP A 273 12.62 -15.05 2.14
N MET A 274 12.70 -14.35 3.28
CA MET A 274 12.60 -12.88 3.32
C MET A 274 13.78 -12.21 2.60
N ALA A 275 15.00 -12.72 2.79
CA ALA A 275 16.20 -12.24 2.13
C ALA A 275 16.12 -12.37 0.60
N ARG A 276 15.54 -13.47 0.10
CA ARG A 276 15.25 -13.65 -1.32
C ARG A 276 14.24 -12.62 -1.81
N ASP A 277 13.13 -12.42 -1.10
CA ASP A 277 12.09 -11.46 -1.48
C ASP A 277 12.59 -10.01 -1.49
N LEU A 278 13.54 -9.66 -0.61
CA LEU A 278 14.19 -8.35 -0.58
C LEU A 278 15.09 -8.05 -1.81
N ARG A 279 15.36 -9.04 -2.66
CA ARG A 279 16.09 -8.86 -3.92
C ARG A 279 15.18 -8.79 -5.13
N TRP A 280 13.89 -9.00 -4.95
CA TRP A 280 12.91 -9.02 -6.05
C TRP A 280 13.02 -7.76 -6.93
N HIS A 281 13.15 -6.59 -6.31
CA HIS A 281 13.28 -5.33 -7.05
C HIS A 281 14.47 -5.30 -8.02
N PHE A 282 15.54 -6.04 -7.75
CA PHE A 282 16.76 -5.98 -8.53
C PHE A 282 16.62 -6.70 -9.88
N THR A 283 15.88 -7.82 -9.89
CA THR A 283 15.72 -8.68 -11.08
C THR A 283 14.40 -8.46 -11.82
N ASN A 284 13.40 -7.84 -11.19
CA ASN A 284 12.04 -7.69 -11.74
C ASN A 284 11.68 -6.29 -12.23
N LYS A 285 12.67 -5.45 -12.55
CA LYS A 285 12.43 -4.13 -13.14
C LYS A 285 11.82 -4.26 -14.54
N SER A 286 10.77 -3.49 -14.82
CA SER A 286 10.10 -3.47 -16.11
C SER A 286 10.98 -2.85 -17.21
N ILE A 287 10.99 -3.47 -18.40
CA ILE A 287 11.74 -3.02 -19.59
C ILE A 287 10.84 -2.55 -20.74
N ASP A 288 9.53 -2.67 -20.59
CA ASP A 288 8.51 -2.43 -21.63
C ASP A 288 7.84 -1.04 -21.53
N GLY A 289 8.45 -0.12 -20.78
CA GLY A 289 7.92 1.23 -20.58
C GLY A 289 6.71 1.32 -19.63
N LYS A 290 6.26 0.22 -19.03
CA LYS A 290 5.15 0.21 -18.08
C LYS A 290 5.63 0.27 -16.64
N LEU A 291 4.87 0.98 -15.80
CA LEU A 291 5.09 1.11 -14.35
C LEU A 291 4.27 0.05 -13.63
N ARG A 292 4.92 -0.91 -12.96
CA ARG A 292 4.27 -1.96 -12.16
C ARG A 292 4.60 -1.87 -10.69
N HIS A 293 5.73 -1.25 -10.35
CA HIS A 293 6.22 -1.14 -8.98
C HIS A 293 7.08 0.15 -8.84
N PRO A 294 7.28 0.74 -7.64
CA PRO A 294 8.16 1.90 -7.42
C PRO A 294 9.57 1.78 -8.02
N VAL A 295 10.07 0.57 -8.23
CA VAL A 295 11.33 0.30 -8.94
C VAL A 295 11.34 0.80 -10.38
N ASP A 296 10.16 0.83 -11.02
CA ASP A 296 9.97 1.35 -12.36
C ASP A 296 9.81 2.87 -12.37
N SER A 297 9.90 3.55 -11.23
CA SER A 297 9.68 5.00 -11.18
C SER A 297 10.88 5.81 -11.67
N VAL A 298 10.61 7.00 -12.21
CA VAL A 298 11.68 7.93 -12.62
C VAL A 298 12.57 8.33 -11.44
N THR A 299 12.01 8.43 -10.23
CA THR A 299 12.82 8.73 -9.02
C THR A 299 13.81 7.60 -8.75
N TRP A 300 13.39 6.34 -8.85
CA TRP A 300 14.29 5.21 -8.65
C TRP A 300 15.44 5.20 -9.65
N ASP A 301 15.12 5.43 -10.93
CA ASP A 301 16.11 5.53 -12.01
C ASP A 301 17.14 6.64 -11.75
N GLN A 302 16.68 7.83 -11.38
CA GLN A 302 17.55 8.97 -11.10
C GLN A 302 18.43 8.75 -9.88
N MET A 303 17.90 8.14 -8.81
CA MET A 303 18.69 7.84 -7.61
C MET A 303 19.73 6.75 -7.88
N ASN A 304 19.42 5.76 -8.71
CA ASN A 304 20.39 4.74 -9.12
C ASN A 304 21.52 5.33 -9.96
N ALA A 305 21.18 6.19 -10.94
CA ALA A 305 22.18 6.87 -11.76
C ALA A 305 23.09 7.79 -10.93
N LYS A 306 22.53 8.44 -9.91
CA LYS A 306 23.29 9.36 -9.04
C LYS A 306 24.17 8.63 -8.02
N TYR A 307 23.71 7.49 -7.51
CA TYR A 307 24.39 6.72 -6.46
C TYR A 307 24.64 5.28 -6.92
N PRO A 308 25.53 5.06 -7.91
CA PRO A 308 25.74 3.74 -8.51
C PRO A 308 26.25 2.71 -7.50
N SER A 309 27.09 3.11 -6.53
CA SER A 309 27.60 2.21 -5.48
C SER A 309 26.52 1.73 -4.51
N PHE A 310 25.49 2.56 -4.25
CA PHE A 310 24.32 2.12 -3.50
C PHE A 310 23.45 1.19 -4.34
N ALA A 311 23.29 1.51 -5.63
CA ALA A 311 22.41 0.77 -6.53
C ALA A 311 22.98 -0.58 -6.99
N SER A 312 24.30 -0.76 -7.01
CA SER A 312 24.95 -2.00 -7.42
C SER A 312 24.79 -3.14 -6.42
N GLU A 313 24.50 -2.82 -5.16
CA GLU A 313 24.24 -3.80 -4.10
C GLU A 313 22.73 -4.07 -4.01
N GLU A 314 22.31 -5.23 -4.49
CA GLU A 314 20.91 -5.69 -4.54
C GLU A 314 20.27 -5.82 -3.15
N ARG A 315 21.06 -5.95 -2.08
CA ARG A 315 20.56 -6.04 -0.71
C ARG A 315 20.29 -4.68 -0.07
N ASN A 316 20.69 -3.57 -0.69
CA ASN A 316 20.45 -2.25 -0.13
C ASN A 316 18.95 -1.89 -0.16
N VAL A 317 18.46 -1.33 0.95
CA VAL A 317 17.03 -1.21 1.21
C VAL A 317 16.50 0.17 0.84
N ARG A 318 15.34 0.24 0.15
CA ARG A 318 14.62 1.50 -0.09
C ARG A 318 13.30 1.53 0.68
N LEU A 319 13.10 2.60 1.43
CA LEU A 319 12.01 2.75 2.39
C LEU A 319 11.04 3.87 2.00
N GLY A 320 9.77 3.69 2.36
CA GLY A 320 8.76 4.75 2.41
C GLY A 320 8.32 5.01 3.84
N LEU A 321 8.00 6.25 4.19
CA LEU A 321 7.54 6.62 5.54
C LEU A 321 6.08 7.07 5.51
N SER A 322 5.26 6.56 6.42
CA SER A 322 3.89 7.04 6.63
C SER A 322 3.65 7.45 8.07
N THR A 323 2.86 8.50 8.27
CA THR A 323 2.41 8.93 9.61
C THR A 323 1.10 9.68 9.52
N ASP A 324 0.22 9.38 10.46
CA ASP A 324 -1.04 10.09 10.70
C ASP A 324 -1.44 9.94 12.17
N GLY A 325 -2.33 10.81 12.65
CA GLY A 325 -2.86 10.79 14.01
C GLY A 325 -4.14 9.97 14.11
N PHE A 326 -4.17 8.99 15.02
CA PHE A 326 -5.40 8.27 15.35
C PHE A 326 -5.78 8.42 16.82
N ASN A 327 -7.08 8.29 17.11
CA ASN A 327 -7.55 8.23 18.49
C ASN A 327 -7.46 6.78 18.99
N PRO A 328 -6.63 6.47 20.01
CA PRO A 328 -6.48 5.12 20.54
C PRO A 328 -7.72 4.65 21.31
N PHE A 329 -8.62 5.55 21.69
CA PHE A 329 -9.82 5.21 22.43
C PHE A 329 -10.97 4.92 21.46
N ASN A 330 -11.79 3.89 21.74
CA ASN A 330 -13.04 3.62 21.02
C ASN A 330 -14.14 4.67 21.29
N MET A 331 -13.78 5.84 21.82
CA MET A 331 -14.67 6.96 22.12
C MET A 331 -14.78 7.91 20.92
N LYS A 332 -15.98 8.42 20.65
CA LYS A 332 -16.27 9.39 19.57
C LYS A 332 -15.68 10.80 19.80
N ASN A 333 -14.99 11.04 20.93
CA ASN A 333 -14.50 12.37 21.30
C ASN A 333 -13.00 12.55 20.95
N SER A 334 -12.65 13.66 20.30
CA SER A 334 -11.33 13.95 19.72
C SER A 334 -10.28 14.48 20.72
N MET A 335 -10.37 14.12 22.00
CA MET A 335 -9.48 14.69 23.03
C MET A 335 -8.06 14.10 23.02
N TYR A 336 -7.82 13.02 22.28
CA TYR A 336 -6.54 12.34 22.22
C TYR A 336 -6.17 11.93 20.79
N SER A 337 -4.93 12.22 20.39
CA SER A 337 -4.37 11.82 19.10
C SER A 337 -2.96 11.26 19.32
N CYS A 338 -2.80 9.97 19.05
CA CYS A 338 -1.53 9.26 19.03
C CYS A 338 -1.02 9.20 17.59
N TRP A 339 0.29 9.38 17.39
CA TRP A 339 0.90 9.47 16.06
C TRP A 339 1.96 8.38 15.88
N PRO A 340 1.62 7.26 15.23
CA PRO A 340 2.60 6.28 14.78
C PRO A 340 3.41 6.82 13.59
N VAL A 341 4.67 6.41 13.50
CA VAL A 341 5.49 6.53 12.29
C VAL A 341 5.80 5.12 11.80
N LEU A 342 5.37 4.85 10.58
CA LEU A 342 5.37 3.55 9.93
C LEU A 342 6.36 3.58 8.76
N LEU A 343 7.07 2.46 8.54
CA LEU A 343 7.96 2.28 7.39
C LEU A 343 7.51 1.11 6.55
N VAL A 344 7.62 1.26 5.23
CA VAL A 344 7.43 0.19 4.24
C VAL A 344 8.72 -0.05 3.49
N ASN A 345 8.96 -1.30 3.12
CA ASN A 345 10.11 -1.71 2.34
C ASN A 345 9.72 -1.92 0.88
N TYR A 346 10.23 -1.06 -0.02
CA TYR A 346 9.97 -1.14 -1.45
C TYR A 346 10.87 -2.13 -2.17
N ASN A 347 11.70 -2.89 -1.48
CA ASN A 347 12.45 -3.97 -2.12
C ASN A 347 11.59 -5.22 -2.35
N LEU A 348 10.53 -5.38 -1.56
CA LEU A 348 9.64 -6.54 -1.57
C LEU A 348 8.74 -6.57 -2.82
N PRO A 349 8.28 -7.76 -3.23
CA PRO A 349 7.38 -7.90 -4.37
C PRO A 349 6.01 -7.21 -4.14
N PRO A 350 5.27 -6.90 -5.22
CA PRO A 350 4.01 -6.16 -5.20
C PRO A 350 2.95 -6.68 -4.22
N ASP A 351 2.87 -8.00 -4.06
CA ASP A 351 1.92 -8.69 -3.19
C ASP A 351 2.31 -8.67 -1.71
N LEU A 352 3.58 -8.42 -1.39
CA LEU A 352 4.11 -8.38 -0.02
C LEU A 352 4.35 -6.96 0.51
N CYS A 353 4.78 -6.01 -0.34
CA CYS A 353 5.26 -4.69 0.08
C CYS A 353 4.28 -3.93 1.00
N MET A 354 2.97 -4.01 0.75
CA MET A 354 1.92 -3.29 1.48
C MET A 354 1.10 -4.18 2.45
N LYS A 355 1.55 -5.41 2.71
CA LYS A 355 0.94 -6.29 3.71
C LYS A 355 1.22 -5.79 5.13
N LYS A 356 0.28 -6.04 6.06
CA LYS A 356 0.34 -5.49 7.44
C LYS A 356 1.58 -5.97 8.20
N GLU A 357 2.05 -7.17 7.89
CA GLU A 357 3.22 -7.83 8.48
C GLU A 357 4.53 -7.14 8.07
N ASN A 358 4.56 -6.53 6.88
CA ASN A 358 5.74 -5.86 6.32
C ASN A 358 5.76 -4.34 6.58
N ILE A 359 4.73 -3.80 7.23
CA ILE A 359 4.68 -2.40 7.69
C ILE A 359 5.30 -2.31 9.09
N MET A 360 6.47 -1.68 9.21
CA MET A 360 7.19 -1.58 10.48
C MET A 360 6.78 -0.35 11.30
N LEU A 361 6.31 -0.55 12.54
CA LEU A 361 6.13 0.55 13.50
C LEU A 361 7.48 0.98 14.07
N THR A 362 7.86 2.23 13.81
CA THR A 362 9.18 2.78 14.15
C THR A 362 9.12 3.79 15.29
N LEU A 363 8.10 4.65 15.31
CA LEU A 363 7.89 5.60 16.42
C LEU A 363 6.44 5.55 16.85
N LEU A 364 6.20 5.71 18.15
CA LEU A 364 4.88 5.95 18.70
C LEU A 364 4.91 7.24 19.53
N ILE A 365 4.46 8.33 18.91
CA ILE A 365 4.45 9.67 19.49
C ILE A 365 3.17 9.81 20.33
N PRO A 366 3.29 10.05 21.65
CA PRO A 366 2.13 10.07 22.52
C PRO A 366 1.31 11.36 22.37
N GLY A 367 0.01 11.25 22.64
CA GLY A 367 -0.92 12.38 22.68
C GLY A 367 -0.76 13.26 23.94
N PRO A 368 -1.78 14.07 24.32
CA PRO A 368 -3.13 14.10 23.77
C PRO A 368 -3.29 14.94 22.49
N HIS A 369 -2.33 15.81 22.16
CA HIS A 369 -2.41 16.70 21.02
C HIS A 369 -1.46 16.28 19.90
N GLN A 370 -1.87 16.55 18.66
CA GLN A 370 -1.00 16.36 17.49
C GLN A 370 0.31 17.17 17.65
N PRO A 371 1.47 16.62 17.26
CA PRO A 371 2.75 17.31 17.41
C PRO A 371 2.88 18.52 16.46
N GLY A 372 2.12 18.54 15.36
CA GLY A 372 2.22 19.59 14.33
C GLY A 372 3.61 19.66 13.73
N ASN A 373 4.15 20.87 13.54
CA ASN A 373 5.52 21.06 13.04
C ASN A 373 6.60 20.48 13.97
N SER A 374 6.29 20.31 15.26
CA SER A 374 7.22 19.75 16.25
C SER A 374 7.41 18.23 16.09
N ILE A 375 6.77 17.59 15.11
CA ILE A 375 7.00 16.18 14.75
C ILE A 375 8.48 15.88 14.48
N ASP A 376 9.23 16.86 13.96
CA ASP A 376 10.67 16.72 13.68
C ASP A 376 11.49 16.42 14.93
N VAL A 377 11.07 16.92 16.10
CA VAL A 377 11.72 16.61 17.37
C VAL A 377 11.65 15.12 17.67
N TYR A 378 10.54 14.47 17.30
CA TYR A 378 10.34 13.04 17.52
C TYR A 378 11.00 12.16 16.46
N LEU A 379 11.18 12.69 15.24
CA LEU A 379 11.86 11.98 14.15
C LEU A 379 13.39 11.93 14.32
N GLU A 380 13.97 12.70 15.25
CA GLU A 380 15.43 12.75 15.47
C GLU A 380 16.10 11.36 15.56
N PRO A 381 15.62 10.39 16.38
CA PRO A 381 16.26 9.07 16.48
C PRO A 381 16.24 8.29 15.15
N LEU A 382 15.11 8.34 14.43
CA LEU A 382 14.97 7.66 13.15
C LEU A 382 15.90 8.26 12.08
N ILE A 383 16.01 9.59 12.03
CA ILE A 383 16.91 10.26 11.09
C ILE A 383 18.38 9.95 11.39
N GLU A 384 18.73 9.75 12.66
CA GLU A 384 20.07 9.29 13.03
C GLU A 384 20.37 7.88 12.51
N ASP A 385 19.44 6.92 12.69
CA ASP A 385 19.62 5.55 12.17
C ASP A 385 19.70 5.55 10.63
N LEU A 386 18.85 6.32 9.95
CA LEU A 386 18.90 6.45 8.49
C LEU A 386 20.20 7.09 7.99
N ASN A 387 20.75 8.06 8.72
CA ASN A 387 22.04 8.66 8.39
C ASN A 387 23.20 7.69 8.64
N HIS A 388 23.15 6.91 9.71
CA HIS A 388 24.15 5.84 9.96
C HIS A 388 24.12 4.81 8.84
N LEU A 389 22.94 4.30 8.49
CA LEU A 389 22.77 3.33 7.39
C LEU A 389 23.23 3.88 6.05
N TRP A 390 23.05 5.16 5.77
CA TRP A 390 23.49 5.76 4.51
C TRP A 390 25.01 5.99 4.45
N ASN A 391 25.56 6.68 5.45
CA ASN A 391 26.95 7.12 5.46
C ASN A 391 27.91 5.96 5.74
N ASN A 392 27.65 5.24 6.84
CA ASN A 392 28.53 4.19 7.35
C ASN A 392 28.07 2.81 6.85
N GLY A 393 26.76 2.54 6.92
CA GLY A 393 26.20 1.21 6.73
C GLY A 393 26.41 0.32 7.95
N GLU A 394 25.87 -0.89 7.91
CA GLU A 394 25.92 -1.84 9.02
C GLU A 394 26.25 -3.25 8.50
N VAL A 395 27.29 -3.89 9.05
CA VAL A 395 27.67 -5.26 8.67
C VAL A 395 26.54 -6.22 9.04
N THR A 396 26.06 -6.96 8.04
CA THR A 396 24.88 -7.81 8.12
C THR A 396 25.15 -9.15 7.44
N TYR A 397 24.87 -10.24 8.14
CA TYR A 397 24.86 -11.59 7.57
C TYR A 397 23.56 -11.84 6.80
N ASP A 398 23.70 -12.39 5.60
CA ASP A 398 22.58 -12.74 4.73
C ASP A 398 22.46 -14.27 4.63
N ALA A 399 21.34 -14.80 5.13
CA ALA A 399 21.07 -16.24 5.19
C ALA A 399 20.90 -16.88 3.80
N PHE A 400 20.47 -16.10 2.80
CA PHE A 400 20.25 -16.60 1.44
C PHE A 400 21.57 -16.83 0.68
N SER A 401 22.45 -15.82 0.62
CA SER A 401 23.76 -15.96 -0.03
C SER A 401 24.84 -16.56 0.88
N LYS A 402 24.55 -16.72 2.18
CA LYS A 402 25.51 -17.17 3.21
C LYS A 402 26.77 -16.31 3.25
N SER A 403 26.60 -15.00 3.09
CA SER A 403 27.69 -14.03 3.07
C SER A 403 27.36 -12.80 3.92
N THR A 404 28.40 -12.10 4.36
CA THR A 404 28.26 -10.80 5.03
C THR A 404 28.32 -9.66 4.00
N PHE A 405 27.61 -8.58 4.29
CA PHE A 405 27.63 -7.37 3.48
C PHE A 405 27.37 -6.12 4.32
N THR A 406 27.71 -4.96 3.76
CA THR A 406 27.41 -3.68 4.40
C THR A 406 26.02 -3.20 3.99
N LEU A 407 25.04 -3.39 4.88
CA LEU A 407 23.68 -2.95 4.68
C LEU A 407 23.58 -1.42 4.69
N LYS A 408 23.05 -0.85 3.61
CA LYS A 408 22.64 0.56 3.55
C LYS A 408 21.15 0.70 3.27
N ALA A 409 20.60 1.86 3.65
CA ALA A 409 19.19 2.18 3.42
C ALA A 409 18.98 3.62 2.93
N MET A 410 17.95 3.80 2.10
CA MET A 410 17.52 5.10 1.57
C MET A 410 16.02 5.29 1.80
N LEU A 411 15.62 6.44 2.34
CA LEU A 411 14.22 6.86 2.43
C LEU A 411 13.82 7.64 1.17
N LEU A 412 12.89 7.10 0.37
CA LEU A 412 12.51 7.73 -0.91
C LEU A 412 11.53 8.89 -0.74
N TRP A 413 10.53 8.75 0.13
CA TRP A 413 9.49 9.76 0.29
C TRP A 413 8.61 9.48 1.51
N THR A 414 7.73 10.44 1.83
CA THR A 414 6.67 10.27 2.82
C THR A 414 5.28 10.14 2.17
N ILE A 415 4.39 9.40 2.83
CA ILE A 415 2.98 9.20 2.46
C ILE A 415 2.15 9.65 3.66
N SER A 416 1.28 10.63 3.47
CA SER A 416 0.54 11.21 4.59
C SER A 416 -0.67 11.97 4.08
N ASP A 417 -1.69 12.14 4.92
CA ASP A 417 -2.81 13.02 4.62
C ASP A 417 -2.32 14.49 4.40
N PHE A 418 -3.15 15.33 3.79
CA PHE A 418 -2.71 16.66 3.37
C PHE A 418 -2.29 17.59 4.56
N PRO A 419 -2.98 17.58 5.72
CA PRO A 419 -2.49 18.22 6.94
C PRO A 419 -1.11 17.70 7.43
N ALA A 420 -0.92 16.39 7.54
CA ALA A 420 0.32 15.77 7.99
C ALA A 420 1.46 16.01 6.99
N TYR A 421 1.17 16.02 5.68
CA TYR A 421 2.08 16.48 4.64
C TYR A 421 2.64 17.86 5.00
N GLY A 422 1.76 18.81 5.33
CA GLY A 422 2.16 20.16 5.71
C GLY A 422 3.03 20.21 6.97
N ASN A 423 2.78 19.31 7.92
CA ASN A 423 3.59 19.18 9.14
C ASN A 423 4.96 18.55 8.86
N LEU A 424 5.07 17.57 7.97
CA LEU A 424 6.33 16.91 7.61
C LEU A 424 7.21 17.81 6.73
N ALA A 425 6.64 18.33 5.64
CA ALA A 425 7.32 19.24 4.72
C ALA A 425 7.60 20.60 5.35
N GLY A 426 6.79 21.02 6.33
CA GLY A 426 6.92 22.32 6.96
C GLY A 426 6.33 23.46 6.14
N CYS A 427 5.39 23.20 5.25
CA CYS A 427 4.77 24.21 4.38
C CYS A 427 3.34 24.58 4.81
N LYS A 428 2.80 25.65 4.22
CA LYS A 428 1.36 25.94 4.23
C LYS A 428 0.62 24.94 3.33
N VAL A 429 -0.59 24.59 3.75
CA VAL A 429 -1.51 23.67 3.05
C VAL A 429 -2.91 24.31 2.90
N LYS A 430 -2.98 25.63 3.11
CA LYS A 430 -4.22 26.42 3.03
C LYS A 430 -3.91 27.90 2.79
N GLY A 431 -4.88 28.62 2.24
CA GLY A 431 -4.76 30.06 1.96
C GLY A 431 -4.02 30.31 0.64
N LYS A 432 -3.42 31.50 0.49
CA LYS A 432 -2.86 31.93 -0.79
C LYS A 432 -1.83 30.98 -1.41
N MET A 433 -0.97 30.40 -0.58
CA MET A 433 0.04 29.42 -0.97
C MET A 433 -0.33 28.03 -0.46
N GLY A 434 -1.56 27.61 -0.75
CA GLY A 434 -2.12 26.35 -0.28
C GLY A 434 -1.53 25.12 -0.96
N CYS A 435 -1.03 25.25 -2.20
CA CYS A 435 -0.40 24.15 -2.92
C CYS A 435 1.09 24.04 -2.60
N PRO A 436 1.57 22.89 -2.08
CA PRO A 436 2.97 22.70 -1.76
C PRO A 436 3.88 22.57 -2.99
N LEU A 437 3.32 22.35 -4.18
CA LEU A 437 4.07 22.23 -5.42
C LEU A 437 4.14 23.56 -6.18
N CYS A 438 3.03 24.30 -6.27
CA CYS A 438 2.99 25.60 -6.95
C CYS A 438 3.66 26.72 -6.14
N GLY A 439 3.64 26.63 -4.81
CA GLY A 439 4.27 27.62 -3.94
C GLY A 439 3.68 29.01 -4.09
N LYS A 440 4.52 30.04 -4.25
CA LYS A 440 4.09 31.41 -4.59
C LYS A 440 3.26 31.50 -5.87
N ASN A 441 3.45 30.57 -6.82
CA ASN A 441 2.71 30.51 -8.07
C ASN A 441 1.34 29.80 -7.92
N THR A 442 0.83 29.66 -6.70
CA THR A 442 -0.50 29.12 -6.46
C THR A 442 -1.54 30.19 -6.80
N ASP A 443 -2.16 30.08 -7.97
CA ASP A 443 -3.27 30.95 -8.35
C ASP A 443 -4.45 30.72 -7.40
N CYS A 444 -4.82 31.76 -6.67
CA CYS A 444 -5.92 31.69 -5.72
C CYS A 444 -6.68 33.01 -5.68
N MET A 445 -7.96 32.92 -5.34
CA MET A 445 -8.81 34.08 -5.11
C MET A 445 -9.63 33.88 -3.82
N TRP A 446 -9.90 34.97 -3.12
CA TRP A 446 -10.80 34.95 -1.97
C TRP A 446 -12.22 35.24 -2.44
N LEU A 447 -13.13 34.30 -2.21
CA LEU A 447 -14.56 34.51 -2.42
C LEU A 447 -15.17 35.23 -1.21
N LYS A 448 -15.79 36.38 -1.46
CA LYS A 448 -16.29 37.32 -0.43
C LYS A 448 -17.46 36.73 0.36
N PHE A 449 -18.41 36.13 -0.34
CA PHE A 449 -19.64 35.59 0.24
C PHE A 449 -19.42 34.18 0.80
N SER A 450 -18.76 33.30 0.03
CA SER A 450 -18.39 31.96 0.51
C SER A 450 -17.29 31.95 1.59
N ARG A 451 -16.58 33.07 1.79
CA ARG A 451 -15.51 33.24 2.79
C ARG A 451 -14.42 32.16 2.73
N LYS A 452 -13.91 31.89 1.52
CA LYS A 452 -12.86 30.87 1.31
C LYS A 452 -11.93 31.23 0.16
N HIS A 453 -10.72 30.65 0.20
CA HIS A 453 -9.82 30.65 -0.94
C HIS A 453 -10.25 29.55 -1.91
N VAL A 454 -10.29 29.88 -3.20
CA VAL A 454 -10.46 28.93 -4.30
C VAL A 454 -9.28 29.04 -5.25
N TYR A 455 -9.00 27.96 -5.98
CA TYR A 455 -7.78 27.75 -6.74
C TYR A 455 -8.17 27.45 -8.20
N MET A 456 -8.33 28.51 -8.98
CA MET A 456 -8.75 28.47 -10.39
C MET A 456 -7.55 28.80 -11.30
N CYS A 457 -7.83 29.26 -12.52
CA CYS A 457 -6.83 29.65 -13.51
C CYS A 457 -6.02 28.47 -14.06
N HIS A 458 -6.62 27.28 -14.13
CA HIS A 458 -5.96 26.11 -14.72
C HIS A 458 -5.58 26.33 -16.20
N ARG A 459 -6.23 27.28 -16.89
CA ARG A 459 -5.89 27.74 -18.25
C ARG A 459 -4.43 28.16 -18.43
N LYS A 460 -3.74 28.64 -17.38
CA LYS A 460 -2.30 28.98 -17.42
C LYS A 460 -1.40 27.80 -17.75
N ARG A 461 -1.88 26.57 -17.53
CA ARG A 461 -1.15 25.33 -17.77
C ARG A 461 -1.37 24.77 -19.17
N LEU A 462 -2.40 25.22 -19.90
CA LEU A 462 -2.64 24.84 -21.29
C LEU A 462 -1.56 25.42 -22.22
N PRO A 463 -1.33 24.85 -23.41
CA PRO A 463 -0.45 25.46 -24.42
C PRO A 463 -0.89 26.90 -24.77
N PRO A 464 0.04 27.84 -25.07
CA PRO A 464 -0.30 29.22 -25.43
C PRO A 464 -1.27 29.34 -26.63
N THR A 465 -1.24 28.37 -27.55
CA THR A 465 -2.09 28.29 -28.74
C THR A 465 -3.48 27.69 -28.47
N HIS A 466 -3.75 27.20 -27.26
CA HIS A 466 -5.00 26.52 -26.94
C HIS A 466 -6.21 27.48 -26.93
N SER A 467 -7.30 27.12 -27.60
CA SER A 467 -8.49 27.96 -27.82
C SER A 467 -9.10 28.52 -26.52
N PHE A 468 -9.15 27.72 -25.45
CA PHE A 468 -9.70 28.14 -24.13
C PHE A 468 -9.01 29.37 -23.52
N ARG A 469 -7.74 29.65 -23.87
CA ARG A 469 -7.03 30.84 -23.38
C ARG A 469 -7.65 32.15 -23.87
N GLY A 470 -8.24 32.15 -25.07
CA GLY A 470 -8.89 33.32 -25.66
C GLY A 470 -10.37 33.52 -25.30
N LYS A 471 -11.06 32.45 -24.86
CA LYS A 471 -12.51 32.49 -24.56
C LYS A 471 -12.77 33.22 -23.24
N LYS A 472 -13.21 34.48 -23.29
CA LYS A 472 -13.52 35.28 -22.08
C LYS A 472 -14.83 34.86 -21.39
N SER A 473 -15.89 34.70 -22.18
CA SER A 473 -17.26 34.46 -21.69
C SER A 473 -17.42 33.16 -20.92
N TRP A 474 -16.61 32.14 -21.25
CA TRP A 474 -16.68 30.82 -20.63
C TRP A 474 -16.07 30.76 -19.21
N PHE A 475 -15.21 31.70 -18.85
CA PHE A 475 -14.40 31.62 -17.63
C PHE A 475 -14.57 32.87 -16.75
N ASP A 476 -13.48 33.57 -16.45
CA ASP A 476 -13.42 34.72 -15.53
C ASP A 476 -13.55 36.08 -16.22
N GLY A 477 -13.99 36.11 -17.48
CA GLY A 477 -14.08 37.32 -18.29
C GLY A 477 -12.74 37.83 -18.85
N LYS A 478 -11.63 37.14 -18.60
CA LYS A 478 -10.28 37.56 -19.03
C LYS A 478 -9.66 36.59 -20.05
N VAL A 479 -8.73 37.12 -20.84
CA VAL A 479 -7.83 36.34 -21.71
C VAL A 479 -6.65 35.87 -20.88
N GLU A 480 -6.27 34.61 -21.02
CA GLU A 480 -5.17 34.02 -20.24
C GLU A 480 -3.84 34.05 -20.99
N LEU A 481 -2.99 35.01 -20.63
CA LEU A 481 -1.64 35.19 -21.18
C LEU A 481 -0.54 34.63 -20.26
N GLY A 482 -0.88 34.26 -19.02
CA GLY A 482 0.03 33.73 -18.03
C GLY A 482 0.55 32.33 -18.38
N ARG A 483 1.66 31.97 -17.73
CA ARG A 483 2.30 30.65 -17.88
C ARG A 483 2.33 29.92 -16.55
N LYS A 484 2.34 28.59 -16.60
CA LYS A 484 2.52 27.77 -15.41
C LYS A 484 3.84 28.10 -14.72
N GLY A 485 3.79 28.31 -13.40
CA GLY A 485 4.99 28.52 -12.60
C GLY A 485 5.86 27.28 -12.51
N ARG A 486 7.16 27.48 -12.30
CA ARG A 486 8.13 26.38 -12.09
C ARG A 486 7.92 25.76 -10.70
N ILE A 487 7.97 24.43 -10.63
CA ILE A 487 8.00 23.68 -9.36
C ILE A 487 9.45 23.68 -8.87
N LEU A 488 9.65 24.04 -7.59
CA LEU A 488 10.98 24.05 -6.98
C LEU A 488 11.53 22.63 -6.77
N SER A 489 12.79 22.43 -7.14
CA SER A 489 13.59 21.25 -6.83
C SER A 489 13.92 21.17 -5.33
N GLY A 490 14.42 20.01 -4.88
CA GLY A 490 14.79 19.84 -3.48
C GLY A 490 15.99 20.72 -3.10
N ARG A 491 16.98 20.84 -4.00
CA ARG A 491 18.12 21.76 -3.86
C ARG A 491 17.70 23.21 -3.69
N GLU A 492 16.82 23.72 -4.56
CA GLU A 492 16.29 25.09 -4.47
C GLU A 492 15.56 25.33 -3.13
N ILE A 493 14.78 24.35 -2.66
CA ILE A 493 14.12 24.45 -1.35
C ILE A 493 15.14 24.42 -0.20
N CYS A 494 16.15 23.55 -0.28
CA CYS A 494 17.20 23.42 0.74
C CYS A 494 17.98 24.73 0.89
N GLN A 495 18.35 25.34 -0.25
CA GLN A 495 19.03 26.63 -0.35
C GLN A 495 18.15 27.76 0.20
N ASN A 496 16.90 27.88 -0.27
CA ASN A 496 15.96 28.89 0.23
C ASN A 496 15.77 28.80 1.76
N LEU A 497 15.82 27.58 2.31
CA LEU A 497 15.68 27.34 3.76
C LEU A 497 17.00 27.27 4.51
N GLY A 498 18.15 27.55 3.88
CA GLY A 498 19.48 27.44 4.48
C GLY A 498 19.58 28.15 5.83
N ASN A 499 19.12 29.40 5.87
CA ASN A 499 19.15 30.27 7.05
C ASN A 499 17.87 30.19 7.92
N PHE A 500 16.95 29.27 7.62
CA PHE A 500 15.68 29.17 8.34
C PHE A 500 15.87 28.62 9.76
N LYS A 501 15.66 29.46 10.78
CA LYS A 501 15.75 29.05 12.20
C LYS A 501 14.45 28.39 12.68
N ASN A 502 14.48 27.07 12.83
CA ASN A 502 13.36 26.29 13.36
C ASN A 502 13.06 26.61 14.84
N LYS A 503 11.80 26.97 15.13
CA LYS A 503 11.29 27.16 16.49
C LYS A 503 10.28 26.08 16.83
N PHE A 504 10.73 25.06 17.57
CA PHE A 504 9.89 23.94 18.01
C PHE A 504 9.28 24.19 19.40
N GLY A 505 8.07 23.68 19.59
CA GLY A 505 7.35 23.72 20.85
C GLY A 505 5.92 24.28 20.72
N ASN A 506 4.96 23.63 21.38
CA ASN A 506 3.53 23.91 21.28
C ASN A 506 2.97 24.74 22.46
N LEU A 507 3.78 25.66 23.00
CA LEU A 507 3.42 26.46 24.17
C LEU A 507 2.22 27.38 23.86
N LYS A 508 1.07 27.13 24.50
CA LYS A 508 -0.09 28.04 24.46
C LYS A 508 0.22 29.27 25.30
N ARG A 509 0.72 30.35 24.69
CA ARG A 509 0.73 31.66 25.37
C ARG A 509 -0.72 32.13 25.52
N SER A 510 -1.24 32.14 26.75
CA SER A 510 -2.50 32.80 27.07
C SER A 510 -2.36 34.30 26.74
N GLY A 511 -3.27 34.82 25.92
CA GLY A 511 -3.45 36.26 25.72
C GLY A 511 -2.41 36.97 24.83
N ARG A 512 -2.59 36.95 23.51
CA ARG A 512 -2.45 38.12 22.62
C ARG A 512 -3.05 37.76 21.27
N LYS A 513 -4.20 38.37 20.92
CA LYS A 513 -4.70 38.39 19.54
C LYS A 513 -3.53 38.83 18.65
N ARG A 514 -3.16 38.03 17.65
CA ARG A 514 -2.22 38.45 16.59
C ARG A 514 -2.71 39.80 16.05
N LYS A 515 -1.95 40.88 16.26
CA LYS A 515 -2.13 42.10 15.48
C LYS A 515 -1.94 41.70 14.01
N LYS A 516 -2.94 41.97 13.17
CA LYS A 516 -2.79 41.95 11.71
C LYS A 516 -1.61 42.88 11.37
N PRO A 517 -0.68 42.50 10.48
CA PRO A 517 0.09 43.51 9.79
C PRO A 517 -0.93 44.24 8.90
N VAL A 518 -1.13 45.53 9.18
CA VAL A 518 -1.83 46.43 8.26
C VAL A 518 -0.86 46.65 7.11
N CYS A 519 -1.23 46.23 5.90
CA CYS A 519 -0.62 46.77 4.70
C CYS A 519 -1.09 48.24 4.62
N THR A 520 -0.21 49.16 4.96
CA THR A 520 -0.36 50.55 4.53
C THR A 520 0.27 50.66 3.15
N SER A 521 -0.49 51.24 2.23
CA SER A 521 -0.10 51.56 0.87
C SER A 521 1.17 52.41 0.79
N VAL A 522 1.90 52.21 -0.30
CA VAL A 522 3.05 52.95 -0.80
C VAL A 522 3.03 54.45 -0.47
N GLY A 523 4.15 54.94 0.06
CA GLY A 523 4.49 56.35 0.21
C GLY A 523 5.98 56.48 0.51
N SER A 524 6.68 57.21 -0.34
CA SER A 524 8.11 57.54 -0.35
C SER A 524 8.62 58.17 0.94
N GLU A 525 9.84 57.80 1.36
CA GLU A 525 10.99 58.72 1.52
C GLU A 525 12.19 57.95 2.09
N VAL A 526 13.34 58.21 1.47
CA VAL A 526 14.65 57.61 1.72
C VAL A 526 15.38 58.56 2.67
N GLU A 527 15.83 58.10 3.83
CA GLU A 527 16.92 58.77 4.55
C GLU A 527 17.89 57.73 5.12
N ASP A 528 19.15 57.94 4.74
CA ASP A 528 20.38 57.26 5.11
C ASP A 528 20.58 57.12 6.62
N LEU A 529 21.08 55.98 7.07
CA LEU A 529 22.13 55.92 8.09
C LEU A 529 23.04 54.71 7.86
N SER A 530 24.23 55.03 7.37
CA SER A 530 25.42 54.20 7.22
C SER A 530 26.01 53.76 8.57
N SER A 531 26.45 52.51 8.66
CA SER A 531 27.59 52.12 9.48
C SER A 531 28.25 50.87 8.89
N GLU A 532 29.48 51.05 8.43
CA GLU A 532 30.36 50.04 7.83
C GLU A 532 30.80 48.95 8.83
N SER A 533 30.85 47.70 8.38
CA SER A 533 31.86 46.72 8.82
C SER A 533 31.97 45.55 7.84
N GLU A 534 33.09 45.58 7.11
CA GLU A 534 33.93 44.48 6.61
C GLU A 534 33.31 43.35 5.76
N ALA A 535 33.85 43.26 4.55
CA ALA A 535 33.50 42.37 3.47
C ALA A 535 34.03 40.94 3.70
N GLU A 536 33.11 39.98 3.77
CA GLU A 536 33.31 38.66 3.18
C GLU A 536 32.40 38.60 1.95
N GLU A 537 32.95 38.21 0.80
CA GLU A 537 32.21 37.99 -0.44
C GLU A 537 31.26 36.79 -0.27
N GLU A 538 30.17 36.96 0.48
CA GLU A 538 28.99 36.12 0.34
C GLU A 538 28.33 36.53 -0.98
N GLU A 539 28.26 35.62 -1.95
CA GLU A 539 27.31 35.74 -3.05
C GLU A 539 25.94 36.04 -2.43
N GLU A 540 25.46 37.30 -2.53
CA GLU A 540 24.13 37.70 -2.08
C GLU A 540 23.09 36.97 -2.93
N LEU A 541 22.83 35.72 -2.56
CA LEU A 541 21.73 34.92 -3.06
C LEU A 541 20.46 35.68 -2.71
N GLN A 542 19.82 36.28 -3.72
CA GLN A 542 18.52 36.93 -3.59
C GLN A 542 17.51 35.91 -3.03
N VAL A 543 17.34 35.90 -1.71
CA VAL A 543 16.39 35.02 -1.06
C VAL A 543 14.99 35.55 -1.38
N ASP A 544 14.20 34.73 -2.08
CA ASP A 544 12.82 35.06 -2.42
C ASP A 544 11.96 35.16 -1.14
N VAL A 545 11.82 36.40 -0.65
CA VAL A 545 11.13 36.72 0.60
C VAL A 545 9.66 36.28 0.57
N GLU A 546 9.00 36.34 -0.59
CA GLU A 546 7.60 35.92 -0.72
C GLU A 546 7.47 34.40 -0.62
N GLU A 547 8.36 33.67 -1.29
CA GLU A 547 8.41 32.21 -1.23
C GLU A 547 8.76 31.70 0.18
N LEU A 548 9.65 32.39 0.90
CA LEU A 548 9.96 32.09 2.31
C LEU A 548 8.74 32.12 3.22
N LEU A 549 7.78 33.03 2.97
CA LEU A 549 6.56 33.14 3.78
C LEU A 549 5.70 31.87 3.72
N ARG A 550 5.91 30.99 2.73
CA ARG A 550 5.19 29.72 2.63
C ARG A 550 5.61 28.70 3.69
N TRP A 551 6.86 28.78 4.13
CA TRP A 551 7.46 27.78 5.01
C TRP A 551 7.25 28.13 6.49
N LYS A 552 7.11 27.09 7.30
CA LYS A 552 6.95 27.16 8.76
C LYS A 552 8.14 26.56 9.50
N LYS A 553 8.93 25.73 8.81
CA LYS A 553 10.18 25.12 9.28
C LYS A 553 10.98 24.59 8.07
N LYS A 554 12.28 24.39 8.26
CA LYS A 554 13.09 23.45 7.46
C LYS A 554 12.85 22.04 7.96
N SER A 555 12.35 21.16 7.10
CA SER A 555 12.06 19.76 7.46
C SER A 555 13.33 19.03 7.90
N ILE A 556 13.23 18.19 8.95
CA ILE A 556 14.36 17.38 9.43
C ILE A 556 14.92 16.40 8.38
N PHE A 557 14.11 16.01 7.39
CA PHE A 557 14.56 15.11 6.32
C PHE A 557 15.69 15.70 5.47
N PHE A 558 15.85 17.03 5.41
CA PHE A 558 17.02 17.66 4.77
C PHE A 558 18.35 17.42 5.52
N LYS A 559 18.33 16.73 6.66
CA LYS A 559 19.55 16.17 7.28
C LYS A 559 20.03 14.89 6.61
N LEU A 560 19.20 14.23 5.79
CA LEU A 560 19.62 13.10 4.98
C LEU A 560 20.33 13.65 3.74
N PRO A 561 21.58 13.27 3.45
CA PRO A 561 22.41 13.90 2.39
C PRO A 561 21.76 13.87 1.01
N TYR A 562 21.00 12.83 0.70
CA TYR A 562 20.37 12.61 -0.60
C TYR A 562 18.97 13.22 -0.72
N TRP A 563 18.39 13.78 0.35
CA TRP A 563 16.97 14.17 0.35
C TRP A 563 16.65 15.32 -0.62
N GLU A 564 17.58 16.26 -0.78
CA GLU A 564 17.43 17.40 -1.69
C GLU A 564 17.48 17.00 -3.17
N GLU A 565 17.95 15.78 -3.46
CA GLU A 565 18.09 15.23 -4.81
C GLU A 565 16.83 14.51 -5.28
N LEU A 566 15.97 14.08 -4.35
CA LEU A 566 14.75 13.36 -4.66
C LEU A 566 13.77 14.26 -5.44
N PRO A 567 13.29 13.85 -6.63
CA PRO A 567 12.31 14.60 -7.41
C PRO A 567 10.94 14.74 -6.73
N VAL A 568 10.57 13.73 -5.93
CA VAL A 568 9.37 13.69 -5.09
C VAL A 568 9.81 13.28 -3.69
N ARG A 569 9.47 14.10 -2.70
CA ARG A 569 9.87 13.93 -1.29
C ARG A 569 8.67 13.64 -0.38
N TYR A 570 7.54 14.24 -0.71
CA TYR A 570 6.29 14.14 0.02
C TYR A 570 5.20 13.86 -1.02
N ASN A 571 4.43 12.80 -0.85
CA ASN A 571 3.40 12.39 -1.81
C ASN A 571 2.06 13.06 -1.50
N LEU A 572 1.32 13.42 -2.54
CA LEU A 572 -0.09 13.78 -2.43
C LEU A 572 -0.93 12.53 -2.22
N ASP A 573 -1.83 12.61 -1.25
CA ASP A 573 -2.71 11.51 -0.90
C ASP A 573 -3.88 11.39 -1.89
N VAL A 574 -3.69 10.54 -2.90
CA VAL A 574 -4.70 10.29 -3.93
C VAL A 574 -6.01 9.78 -3.34
N MET A 575 -5.97 8.92 -2.32
CA MET A 575 -7.18 8.38 -1.68
C MET A 575 -8.03 9.51 -1.11
N HIS A 576 -7.43 10.42 -0.34
CA HIS A 576 -8.16 11.54 0.25
C HIS A 576 -8.56 12.59 -0.78
N ILE A 577 -7.74 12.85 -1.79
CA ILE A 577 -8.06 13.78 -2.88
C ILE A 577 -9.25 13.27 -3.68
N GLU A 578 -9.20 12.03 -4.17
CA GLU A 578 -10.27 11.37 -4.93
C GLU A 578 -11.58 11.38 -4.14
N ARG A 579 -11.55 10.95 -2.87
CA ARG A 579 -12.72 11.01 -1.97
C ARG A 579 -13.31 12.42 -1.88
N ASN A 580 -12.48 13.43 -1.62
CA ASN A 580 -12.96 14.80 -1.42
C ASN A 580 -13.54 15.42 -2.70
N VAL A 581 -12.94 15.11 -3.84
CA VAL A 581 -13.42 15.53 -5.17
C VAL A 581 -14.74 14.84 -5.48
N ALA A 582 -14.83 13.51 -5.36
CA ALA A 582 -16.05 12.74 -5.62
C ALA A 582 -17.20 13.19 -4.71
N ALA A 583 -16.95 13.38 -3.41
CA ALA A 583 -17.94 13.91 -2.48
C ALA A 583 -18.42 15.32 -2.85
N SER A 584 -17.51 16.17 -3.35
CA SER A 584 -17.85 17.52 -3.82
C SER A 584 -18.71 17.50 -5.08
N ILE A 585 -18.46 16.57 -6.01
CA ILE A 585 -19.28 16.38 -7.21
C ILE A 585 -20.69 15.95 -6.79
N VAL A 586 -20.82 14.81 -6.08
CA VAL A 586 -22.11 14.25 -5.69
C VAL A 586 -22.96 15.24 -4.89
N SER A 587 -22.36 15.91 -3.89
CA SER A 587 -23.07 16.90 -3.08
C SER A 587 -23.54 18.12 -3.87
N THR A 588 -22.80 18.53 -4.90
CA THR A 588 -23.17 19.65 -5.77
C THR A 588 -24.28 19.25 -6.74
N LEU A 589 -24.22 18.06 -7.34
CA LEU A 589 -25.24 17.53 -8.25
C LEU A 589 -26.60 17.35 -7.55
N LEU A 590 -26.60 16.78 -6.34
CA LEU A 590 -27.80 16.52 -5.55
C LEU A 590 -28.27 17.75 -4.76
N HIS A 591 -27.44 18.79 -4.67
CA HIS A 591 -27.69 19.98 -3.85
C HIS A 591 -27.96 19.64 -2.38
N CYS A 592 -27.11 18.81 -1.78
CA CYS A 592 -27.28 18.33 -0.41
C CYS A 592 -25.99 18.42 0.42
N GLY A 593 -26.12 18.54 1.74
CA GLY A 593 -24.98 18.50 2.67
C GLY A 593 -23.95 19.61 2.42
N LYS A 594 -22.73 19.23 2.03
CA LYS A 594 -21.60 20.16 1.76
C LYS A 594 -21.52 20.60 0.28
N SER A 595 -22.69 20.79 -0.35
CA SER A 595 -22.80 21.28 -1.73
C SER A 595 -21.90 22.49 -1.97
N LYS A 596 -21.23 22.52 -3.12
CA LYS A 596 -20.42 23.68 -3.53
C LYS A 596 -21.28 24.77 -4.18
N ASP A 597 -22.55 24.49 -4.46
CA ASP A 597 -23.51 25.46 -4.98
C ASP A 597 -24.58 25.81 -3.93
N GLY A 598 -24.95 27.09 -3.86
CA GLY A 598 -25.88 27.65 -2.88
C GLY A 598 -25.90 29.18 -2.93
N LEU A 599 -26.71 29.83 -2.09
CA LEU A 599 -26.91 31.29 -2.13
C LEU A 599 -25.59 32.09 -2.09
N GLN A 600 -24.65 31.70 -1.22
CA GLN A 600 -23.36 32.38 -1.12
C GLN A 600 -22.51 32.21 -2.39
N ALA A 601 -22.50 31.00 -2.98
CA ALA A 601 -21.79 30.74 -4.23
C ALA A 601 -22.37 31.54 -5.41
N ARG A 602 -23.70 31.69 -5.46
CA ARG A 602 -24.37 32.50 -6.49
C ARG A 602 -24.14 34.01 -6.32
N LYS A 603 -24.06 34.51 -5.09
CA LYS A 603 -23.61 35.89 -4.82
C LYS A 603 -22.15 36.13 -5.19
N ASP A 604 -21.29 35.12 -5.04
CA ASP A 604 -19.90 35.22 -5.53
C ASP A 604 -19.85 35.29 -7.06
N LEU A 605 -20.73 34.59 -7.80
CA LEU A 605 -20.83 34.75 -9.27
C LEU A 605 -21.24 36.17 -9.66
N GLU A 606 -22.20 36.75 -8.93
CA GLU A 606 -22.67 38.13 -9.13
C GLU A 606 -21.55 39.16 -8.89
N GLU A 607 -20.82 39.05 -7.78
CA GLU A 607 -19.68 39.93 -7.46
C GLU A 607 -18.56 39.83 -8.52
N LEU A 608 -18.32 38.63 -9.06
CA LEU A 608 -17.32 38.42 -10.10
C LEU A 608 -17.79 38.86 -11.50
N GLY A 609 -19.07 39.19 -11.67
CA GLY A 609 -19.63 39.62 -12.95
C GLY A 609 -19.70 38.53 -14.01
N ILE A 610 -19.67 37.25 -13.60
CA ILE A 610 -19.68 36.08 -14.51
C ILE A 610 -21.02 35.34 -14.43
N ARG A 611 -21.43 34.69 -15.53
CA ARG A 611 -22.66 33.87 -15.62
C ARG A 611 -23.92 34.55 -15.06
N LYS A 612 -24.29 35.67 -15.70
CA LYS A 612 -25.41 36.53 -15.28
C LYS A 612 -26.76 35.79 -15.19
N ASP A 613 -26.92 34.78 -16.02
CA ASP A 613 -28.06 33.85 -16.04
C ASP A 613 -28.24 33.06 -14.74
N LEU A 614 -27.19 32.94 -13.92
CA LEU A 614 -27.20 32.19 -12.65
C LEU A 614 -27.26 33.06 -11.40
N HIS A 615 -27.35 34.38 -11.55
CA HIS A 615 -27.38 35.32 -10.42
C HIS A 615 -28.67 35.17 -9.59
N PRO A 616 -28.62 35.35 -8.26
CA PRO A 616 -29.82 35.32 -7.43
C PRO A 616 -30.81 36.41 -7.84
N THR A 617 -32.09 36.08 -7.91
CA THR A 617 -33.17 37.05 -8.19
C THR A 617 -34.14 37.12 -7.02
N ILE A 618 -34.65 38.30 -6.71
CA ILE A 618 -35.65 38.45 -5.64
C ILE A 618 -37.02 38.23 -6.26
N LYS A 619 -37.75 37.20 -5.80
CA LYS A 619 -39.14 36.93 -6.18
C LYS A 619 -40.00 37.03 -4.93
N GLY A 620 -40.62 38.20 -4.73
CA GLY A 620 -41.39 38.50 -3.52
C GLY A 620 -40.50 38.60 -2.27
N LYS A 621 -40.77 37.78 -1.24
CA LYS A 621 -39.98 37.73 0.01
C LYS A 621 -38.84 36.72 -0.02
N GLN A 622 -38.75 35.88 -1.04
CA GLN A 622 -37.78 34.77 -1.12
C GLN A 622 -36.73 35.04 -2.21
N THR A 623 -35.53 34.48 -2.02
CA THR A 623 -34.48 34.57 -3.02
C THR A 623 -34.54 33.37 -3.95
N TYR A 624 -34.73 33.60 -5.24
CA TYR A 624 -34.76 32.56 -6.26
C TYR A 624 -33.38 32.39 -6.90
N LEU A 625 -32.87 31.16 -6.87
CA LEU A 625 -31.63 30.74 -7.53
C LEU A 625 -31.97 30.02 -8.84
N PRO A 626 -31.60 30.55 -10.01
CA PRO A 626 -31.83 29.90 -11.29
C PRO A 626 -31.21 28.49 -11.36
N ALA A 627 -31.89 27.58 -12.06
CA ALA A 627 -31.38 26.24 -12.30
C ALA A 627 -30.04 26.31 -13.05
N ALA A 628 -29.05 25.55 -12.56
CA ALA A 628 -27.71 25.55 -13.15
C ALA A 628 -27.46 24.28 -13.97
N PRO A 629 -26.54 24.33 -14.96
CA PRO A 629 -26.20 23.20 -15.82
C PRO A 629 -25.78 21.91 -15.08
N TRP A 630 -25.23 22.05 -13.88
CA TRP A 630 -24.74 20.94 -13.06
C TRP A 630 -25.80 20.39 -12.08
N SER A 631 -27.00 20.96 -12.02
CA SER A 631 -28.03 20.55 -11.06
C SER A 631 -28.96 19.52 -11.66
N LEU A 632 -29.11 18.37 -10.98
CA LEU A 632 -30.09 17.36 -11.36
C LEU A 632 -31.53 17.83 -11.04
N SER A 633 -32.46 17.56 -11.95
CA SER A 633 -33.91 17.72 -11.71
C SER A 633 -34.37 16.74 -10.63
N MET A 634 -35.54 16.94 -10.02
CA MET A 634 -36.02 16.02 -8.98
C MET A 634 -36.19 14.58 -9.52
N THR A 635 -36.62 14.43 -10.77
CA THR A 635 -36.75 13.14 -11.44
C THR A 635 -35.38 12.51 -11.65
N GLU A 636 -34.41 13.26 -12.17
CA GLU A 636 -33.06 12.75 -12.38
C GLU A 636 -32.35 12.42 -11.06
N LYS A 637 -32.58 13.17 -9.97
CA LYS A 637 -32.05 12.84 -8.64
C LYS A 637 -32.55 11.48 -8.16
N LYS A 638 -33.85 11.20 -8.34
CA LYS A 638 -34.42 9.89 -8.00
C LYS A 638 -33.80 8.78 -8.84
N ILE A 639 -33.62 8.99 -10.15
CA ILE A 639 -32.95 8.02 -11.03
C ILE A 639 -31.51 7.77 -10.58
N PHE A 640 -30.74 8.85 -10.33
CA PHE A 640 -29.36 8.77 -9.86
C PHE A 640 -29.26 7.99 -8.54
N CYS A 641 -30.07 8.33 -7.54
CA CYS A 641 -30.09 7.63 -6.26
C CYS A 641 -30.56 6.18 -6.41
N LYS A 642 -31.56 5.91 -7.23
CA LYS A 642 -32.06 4.54 -7.48
C LYS A 642 -30.98 3.65 -8.08
N ARG A 643 -30.23 4.14 -9.07
CA ARG A 643 -29.09 3.41 -9.66
C ARG A 643 -28.01 3.04 -8.64
N LEU A 644 -27.76 3.92 -7.66
CA LEU A 644 -26.80 3.63 -6.58
C LEU A 644 -27.39 2.70 -5.51
N LEU A 645 -28.69 2.77 -5.25
CA LEU A 645 -29.39 1.91 -4.29
C LEU A 645 -29.46 0.47 -4.80
N ASP A 646 -29.78 0.29 -6.08
CA ASP A 646 -29.97 -1.01 -6.72
C ASP A 646 -28.64 -1.71 -7.06
N PHE A 647 -27.52 -1.00 -6.91
CA PHE A 647 -26.19 -1.55 -7.20
C PHE A 647 -25.84 -2.69 -6.23
N LYS A 648 -25.50 -3.84 -6.80
CA LYS A 648 -24.98 -5.01 -6.09
C LYS A 648 -23.61 -5.39 -6.64
N GLY A 649 -22.57 -5.16 -5.84
CA GLY A 649 -21.20 -5.59 -6.13
C GLY A 649 -20.87 -6.93 -5.45
N PRO A 650 -19.76 -7.60 -5.83
CA PRO A 650 -19.28 -8.82 -5.20
C PRO A 650 -18.97 -8.64 -3.73
N ASP A 651 -18.91 -9.77 -3.02
CA ASP A 651 -18.38 -9.77 -1.67
C ASP A 651 -16.95 -9.23 -1.67
N GLY A 652 -16.70 -8.29 -0.76
CA GLY A 652 -15.48 -7.52 -0.78
C GLY A 652 -15.25 -6.86 -2.14
N TYR A 653 -16.15 -6.04 -2.67
CA TYR A 653 -15.82 -5.11 -3.75
C TYR A 653 -15.81 -3.67 -3.23
N CYS A 654 -16.97 -3.22 -2.73
CA CYS A 654 -17.14 -2.02 -1.91
C CYS A 654 -17.94 -2.35 -0.64
N SER A 655 -18.16 -1.37 0.25
CA SER A 655 -19.22 -1.57 1.25
C SER A 655 -20.60 -1.48 0.61
N ASP A 656 -21.63 -1.88 1.35
CA ASP A 656 -23.02 -1.83 0.89
C ASP A 656 -23.46 -0.37 0.68
N ILE A 657 -23.28 0.14 -0.55
CA ILE A 657 -23.55 1.53 -0.95
C ILE A 657 -25.02 1.88 -0.72
N SER A 658 -25.93 0.90 -0.85
CA SER A 658 -27.36 1.08 -0.66
C SER A 658 -27.69 1.70 0.71
N ARG A 659 -26.94 1.35 1.76
CA ARG A 659 -27.11 1.90 3.12
C ARG A 659 -26.79 3.40 3.22
N GLY A 660 -26.01 3.91 2.27
CA GLY A 660 -25.64 5.32 2.19
C GLY A 660 -26.62 6.16 1.37
N VAL A 661 -27.63 5.55 0.74
CA VAL A 661 -28.54 6.22 -0.19
C VAL A 661 -29.94 6.37 0.40
N SER A 662 -30.51 7.58 0.30
CA SER A 662 -31.92 7.84 0.62
C SER A 662 -32.66 8.30 -0.64
N LEU A 663 -33.67 7.54 -1.05
CA LEU A 663 -34.53 7.89 -2.19
C LEU A 663 -35.48 9.03 -1.86
N ASP A 664 -36.09 9.01 -0.68
CA ASP A 664 -37.05 10.03 -0.26
C ASP A 664 -36.41 11.41 -0.14
N GLU A 665 -35.20 11.46 0.43
CA GLU A 665 -34.46 12.72 0.58
C GLU A 665 -33.58 13.03 -0.64
N CYS A 666 -33.40 12.09 -1.57
CA CYS A 666 -32.45 12.17 -2.68
C CYS A 666 -31.02 12.55 -2.21
N LYS A 667 -30.51 11.83 -1.20
CA LYS A 667 -29.21 12.10 -0.58
C LYS A 667 -28.31 10.87 -0.59
N VAL A 668 -27.01 11.15 -0.67
CA VAL A 668 -25.95 10.15 -0.48
C VAL A 668 -25.09 10.58 0.70
N THR A 669 -25.02 9.75 1.74
CA THR A 669 -24.29 10.02 2.99
C THR A 669 -23.61 8.76 3.53
N GLY A 670 -22.65 8.91 4.44
CA GLY A 670 -22.06 7.76 5.15
C GLY A 670 -21.04 6.91 4.37
N LEU A 671 -20.79 7.21 3.09
CA LEU A 671 -19.78 6.51 2.28
C LEU A 671 -18.35 6.71 2.82
N LYS A 672 -17.55 5.64 2.81
CA LYS A 672 -16.12 5.64 3.16
C LYS A 672 -15.24 5.98 1.96
N SER A 673 -13.95 6.22 2.19
CA SER A 673 -12.98 6.53 1.12
C SER A 673 -13.00 5.50 0.00
N HIS A 674 -13.03 4.20 0.34
CA HIS A 674 -13.07 3.11 -0.65
C HIS A 674 -14.37 3.07 -1.46
N ASP A 675 -15.49 3.46 -0.87
CA ASP A 675 -16.76 3.55 -1.61
C ASP A 675 -16.73 4.70 -2.61
N TYR A 676 -16.13 5.85 -2.24
CA TYR A 676 -15.92 6.96 -3.16
C TYR A 676 -14.93 6.63 -4.29
N HIS A 677 -13.91 5.80 -4.01
CA HIS A 677 -12.98 5.29 -5.02
C HIS A 677 -13.73 4.47 -6.08
N VAL A 678 -14.54 3.51 -5.64
CA VAL A 678 -15.42 2.72 -6.53
C VAL A 678 -16.42 3.60 -7.28
N LEU A 679 -17.01 4.57 -6.59
CA LEU A 679 -17.93 5.52 -7.19
C LEU A 679 -17.24 6.34 -8.30
N MET A 680 -16.08 6.93 -8.01
CA MET A 680 -15.38 7.81 -8.96
C MET A 680 -14.88 7.05 -10.19
N GLN A 681 -14.44 5.81 -10.03
CA GLN A 681 -13.79 5.07 -11.12
C GLN A 681 -14.74 4.31 -12.02
N GLN A 682 -15.92 3.94 -11.52
CA GLN A 682 -16.81 3.03 -12.23
C GLN A 682 -18.28 3.48 -12.16
N LEU A 683 -18.81 3.74 -10.97
CA LEU A 683 -20.26 3.91 -10.82
C LEU A 683 -20.77 5.31 -11.21
N LEU A 684 -19.99 6.37 -11.00
CA LEU A 684 -20.44 7.75 -11.21
C LEU A 684 -20.78 8.05 -12.69
N PRO A 685 -19.95 7.66 -13.67
CA PRO A 685 -20.30 7.79 -15.09
C PRO A 685 -21.59 7.07 -15.47
N ILE A 686 -21.83 5.89 -14.91
CA ILE A 686 -23.03 5.08 -15.18
C ILE A 686 -24.25 5.69 -14.50
N ALA A 687 -24.11 6.09 -13.24
CA ALA A 687 -25.17 6.77 -12.50
C ALA A 687 -25.63 8.04 -13.22
N LEU A 688 -24.73 8.72 -13.95
CA LEU A 688 -24.98 9.92 -14.74
C LEU A 688 -25.39 9.67 -16.20
N ARG A 689 -25.41 8.42 -16.68
CA ARG A 689 -25.78 8.12 -18.07
C ARG A 689 -27.20 8.61 -18.38
N GLY A 690 -27.36 9.35 -19.46
CA GLY A 690 -28.65 9.94 -19.84
C GLY A 690 -29.15 11.06 -18.91
N LEU A 691 -28.39 11.42 -17.87
CA LEU A 691 -28.68 12.56 -16.98
C LEU A 691 -27.74 13.73 -17.31
N LEU A 692 -28.09 14.94 -16.87
CA LEU A 692 -27.34 16.19 -17.12
C LEU A 692 -27.16 16.55 -18.62
N PRO A 693 -26.91 17.83 -18.93
CA PRO A 693 -26.49 18.22 -20.27
C PRO A 693 -25.13 17.60 -20.63
N LYS A 694 -24.88 17.47 -21.95
CA LYS A 694 -23.69 16.82 -22.50
C LYS A 694 -22.39 17.43 -21.97
N GLY A 695 -22.30 18.76 -21.84
CA GLY A 695 -21.09 19.46 -21.37
C GLY A 695 -20.66 19.08 -19.95
N PRO A 696 -21.48 19.37 -18.90
CA PRO A 696 -21.19 18.99 -17.52
C PRO A 696 -21.01 17.48 -17.31
N ARG A 697 -21.85 16.65 -17.97
CA ARG A 697 -21.71 15.18 -17.91
C ARG A 697 -20.33 14.76 -18.42
N LEU A 698 -19.91 15.27 -19.58
CA LEU A 698 -18.64 14.92 -20.17
C LEU A 698 -17.45 15.33 -19.31
N ALA A 699 -17.49 16.52 -18.70
CA ALA A 699 -16.45 16.97 -17.77
C ALA A 699 -16.25 15.95 -16.63
N ILE A 700 -17.35 15.48 -16.02
CA ILE A 700 -17.31 14.49 -14.93
C ILE A 700 -16.75 13.16 -15.44
N VAL A 701 -17.20 12.68 -16.60
CA VAL A 701 -16.73 11.41 -17.18
C VAL A 701 -15.22 11.44 -17.45
N ARG A 702 -14.68 12.53 -18.02
CA ARG A 702 -13.23 12.69 -18.25
C ARG A 702 -12.45 12.63 -16.93
N LEU A 703 -12.96 13.27 -15.88
CA LEU A 703 -12.32 13.22 -14.57
C LEU A 703 -12.37 11.81 -13.94
N CYS A 704 -13.48 11.08 -14.13
CA CYS A 704 -13.60 9.68 -13.71
C CYS A 704 -12.59 8.78 -14.45
N ALA A 705 -12.45 8.96 -15.77
CA ALA A 705 -11.47 8.25 -16.58
C ALA A 705 -10.04 8.53 -16.12
N PHE A 706 -9.71 9.80 -15.81
CA PHE A 706 -8.41 10.16 -15.25
C PHE A 706 -8.09 9.40 -13.96
N PHE A 707 -9.00 9.37 -12.98
CA PHE A 707 -8.79 8.63 -11.73
C PHE A 707 -8.73 7.12 -11.95
N ASN A 708 -9.55 6.57 -12.87
CA ASN A 708 -9.52 5.17 -13.24
C ASN A 708 -8.14 4.78 -13.78
N HIS A 709 -7.62 5.49 -14.78
CA HIS A 709 -6.30 5.25 -15.37
C HIS A 709 -5.17 5.44 -14.35
N LEU A 710 -5.24 6.49 -13.53
CA LEU A 710 -4.23 6.81 -12.53
C LEU A 710 -4.10 5.71 -11.46
N CYS A 711 -5.19 5.05 -11.12
CA CYS A 711 -5.24 4.03 -10.07
C CYS A 711 -5.06 2.60 -10.59
N GLN A 712 -4.77 2.42 -11.88
CA GLN A 712 -4.42 1.10 -12.41
C GLN A 712 -3.15 0.56 -11.75
N ARG A 713 -3.07 -0.77 -11.64
CA ARG A 713 -1.88 -1.44 -11.07
C ARG A 713 -0.67 -1.32 -11.99
N VAL A 714 -0.92 -1.35 -13.29
CA VAL A 714 0.07 -1.17 -14.34
C VAL A 714 -0.29 0.09 -15.10
N ILE A 715 0.65 1.02 -15.23
CA ILE A 715 0.41 2.30 -15.89
C ILE A 715 1.47 2.51 -16.94
N ASP A 716 1.05 2.84 -18.16
CA ASP A 716 1.98 3.20 -19.24
C ASP A 716 2.61 4.58 -18.99
N ARG A 717 3.93 4.69 -19.12
CA ARG A 717 4.67 5.95 -18.92
C ARG A 717 4.27 7.02 -19.95
N GLU A 718 3.98 6.64 -21.20
CA GLU A 718 3.57 7.57 -22.25
C GLU A 718 2.14 8.05 -22.02
N GLN A 719 1.24 7.15 -21.62
CA GLN A 719 -0.13 7.52 -21.26
C GLN A 719 -0.16 8.52 -20.11
N LEU A 720 0.75 8.43 -19.13
CA LEU A 720 0.86 9.42 -18.05
C LEU A 720 1.17 10.83 -18.55
N LEU A 721 1.99 10.97 -19.60
CA LEU A 721 2.29 12.28 -20.19
C LEU A 721 1.04 12.90 -20.81
N VAL A 722 0.25 12.09 -21.54
CA VAL A 722 -1.04 12.52 -22.10
C VAL A 722 -2.01 12.91 -20.99
N MET A 723 -2.12 12.09 -19.95
CA MET A 723 -2.99 12.36 -18.80
C MET A 723 -2.62 13.64 -18.03
N GLU A 724 -1.32 14.00 -17.96
CA GLU A 724 -0.85 15.25 -17.35
C GLU A 724 -1.41 16.49 -18.07
N ASP A 725 -1.63 16.42 -19.39
CA ASP A 725 -2.21 17.50 -20.18
C ASP A 725 -3.76 17.44 -20.18
N GLU A 726 -4.34 16.24 -20.32
CA GLU A 726 -5.79 16.05 -20.35
C GLU A 726 -6.49 16.46 -19.04
N ILE A 727 -5.84 16.26 -17.87
CA ILE A 727 -6.42 16.68 -16.59
C ILE A 727 -6.53 18.20 -16.50
N VAL A 728 -5.58 18.94 -17.09
CA VAL A 728 -5.63 20.41 -17.12
C VAL A 728 -6.82 20.88 -17.94
N GLU A 729 -7.01 20.30 -19.12
CA GLU A 729 -8.16 20.60 -19.97
C GLU A 729 -9.48 20.22 -19.28
N THR A 730 -9.53 19.06 -18.63
CA THR A 730 -10.69 18.60 -17.85
C THR A 730 -11.04 19.58 -16.74
N LEU A 731 -10.07 20.08 -15.97
CA LEU A 731 -10.34 21.11 -14.96
C LEU A 731 -10.79 22.44 -15.57
N CYS A 732 -10.33 22.79 -16.77
CA CYS A 732 -10.87 23.94 -17.49
C CYS A 732 -12.33 23.72 -17.90
N MET A 733 -12.73 22.50 -18.29
CA MET A 733 -14.15 22.19 -18.50
C MET A 733 -14.96 22.33 -17.20
N PHE A 734 -14.41 21.88 -16.07
CA PHE A 734 -15.02 22.17 -14.78
C PHE A 734 -15.12 23.67 -14.54
N GLU A 735 -14.09 24.49 -14.79
CA GLU A 735 -14.15 25.94 -14.60
C GLU A 735 -15.19 26.61 -15.50
N ARG A 736 -15.46 26.04 -16.67
CA ARG A 736 -16.52 26.50 -17.57
C ARG A 736 -17.90 26.23 -16.99
N PHE A 737 -18.13 25.03 -16.44
CA PHE A 737 -19.46 24.62 -16.00
C PHE A 737 -19.70 24.86 -14.51
N PHE A 738 -18.83 24.47 -13.59
CA PHE A 738 -19.06 24.50 -12.14
C PHE A 738 -18.78 25.87 -11.50
N PRO A 739 -19.38 26.20 -10.35
CA PRO A 739 -19.17 27.49 -9.70
C PRO A 739 -17.75 27.63 -9.12
N PRO A 740 -17.19 28.84 -8.99
CA PRO A 740 -15.86 29.08 -8.42
C PRO A 740 -15.63 28.43 -7.05
N SER A 741 -16.68 28.35 -6.24
CA SER A 741 -16.70 27.68 -4.94
C SER A 741 -16.35 26.18 -5.02
N PHE A 742 -16.45 25.53 -6.17
CA PHE A 742 -16.08 24.13 -6.34
C PHE A 742 -14.56 23.90 -6.25
N PHE A 743 -13.75 24.86 -6.71
CA PHE A 743 -12.30 24.75 -6.84
C PHE A 743 -11.56 24.98 -5.52
N ASP A 744 -11.80 24.12 -4.54
CA ASP A 744 -10.95 24.07 -3.34
C ASP A 744 -9.59 23.44 -3.62
N ILE A 745 -8.72 23.40 -2.61
CA ILE A 745 -7.36 22.91 -2.78
C ILE A 745 -7.31 21.46 -3.24
N MET A 746 -8.29 20.61 -2.86
CA MET A 746 -8.27 19.21 -3.24
C MET A 746 -8.51 19.03 -4.74
N VAL A 747 -9.37 19.87 -5.34
CA VAL A 747 -9.56 19.90 -6.80
C VAL A 747 -8.28 20.34 -7.50
N HIS A 748 -7.62 21.40 -7.01
CA HIS A 748 -6.38 21.88 -7.62
C HIS A 748 -5.25 20.85 -7.59
N LEU A 749 -5.13 20.08 -6.50
CA LEU A 749 -4.07 19.06 -6.38
C LEU A 749 -4.14 17.98 -7.47
N THR A 750 -5.30 17.77 -8.11
CA THR A 750 -5.46 16.77 -9.18
C THR A 750 -4.51 17.00 -10.37
N VAL A 751 -4.16 18.25 -10.69
CA VAL A 751 -3.21 18.58 -11.79
C VAL A 751 -1.79 18.10 -11.53
N HIS A 752 -1.47 17.67 -10.31
CA HIS A 752 -0.15 17.20 -9.94
C HIS A 752 -0.05 15.67 -9.87
N LEU A 753 -1.18 14.96 -9.87
CA LEU A 753 -1.19 13.52 -9.61
C LEU A 753 -0.55 12.69 -10.73
N GLY A 754 -0.75 13.07 -12.00
CA GLY A 754 -0.09 12.41 -13.14
C GLY A 754 1.44 12.51 -13.05
N ARG A 755 1.96 13.71 -12.77
CA ARG A 755 3.40 13.94 -12.53
C ARG A 755 3.93 13.10 -11.37
N GLU A 756 3.20 13.03 -10.25
CA GLU A 756 3.63 12.22 -9.11
C GLU A 756 3.59 10.73 -9.39
N ALA A 757 2.61 10.22 -10.15
CA ALA A 757 2.58 8.82 -10.59
C ALA A 757 3.77 8.48 -11.49
N ARG A 758 4.14 9.37 -12.42
CA ARG A 758 5.33 9.18 -13.25
C ARG A 758 6.62 9.18 -12.43
N LEU A 759 6.73 10.07 -11.45
CA LEU A 759 7.92 10.19 -10.62
C LEU A 759 8.05 9.11 -9.54
N GLY A 760 6.93 8.66 -8.95
CA GLY A 760 6.91 7.74 -7.82
C GLY A 760 6.40 6.33 -8.12
N GLY A 761 5.97 6.06 -9.35
CA GLY A 761 5.38 4.78 -9.74
C GLY A 761 3.88 4.66 -9.39
N PRO A 762 3.30 3.45 -9.52
CA PRO A 762 1.87 3.21 -9.34
C PRO A 762 1.37 3.66 -7.97
N VAL A 763 0.16 4.21 -7.94
CA VAL A 763 -0.35 4.94 -6.77
C VAL A 763 -0.64 4.03 -5.57
N HIS A 764 -0.98 2.76 -5.80
CA HIS A 764 -1.35 1.84 -4.72
C HIS A 764 -0.21 1.53 -3.73
N PHE A 765 1.06 1.74 -4.13
CA PHE A 765 2.23 1.71 -3.23
C PHE A 765 2.47 3.01 -2.46
N ARG A 766 1.58 3.99 -2.64
CA ARG A 766 1.65 5.31 -2.02
C ARG A 766 0.29 5.76 -1.48
N TRP A 767 -0.62 4.82 -1.28
CA TRP A 767 -1.94 5.04 -0.67
C TRP A 767 -1.89 5.03 0.85
N MET A 768 -2.81 5.77 1.45
CA MET A 768 -3.05 5.73 2.90
C MET A 768 -3.87 4.51 3.35
N TYR A 769 -4.55 3.77 2.45
CA TYR A 769 -5.37 2.61 2.83
C TYR A 769 -4.65 1.56 3.69
N PRO A 770 -3.45 1.05 3.33
CA PRO A 770 -2.77 0.05 4.15
C PRO A 770 -2.42 0.59 5.53
N PHE A 771 -1.97 1.84 5.61
CA PHE A 771 -1.58 2.50 6.84
C PHE A 771 -2.78 2.77 7.77
N GLU A 772 -3.90 3.28 7.26
CA GLU A 772 -5.11 3.49 8.06
C GLU A 772 -5.68 2.17 8.59
N ARG A 773 -5.65 1.11 7.77
CA ARG A 773 -6.04 -0.25 8.21
C ARG A 773 -5.11 -0.74 9.31
N TYR A 774 -3.80 -0.53 9.17
CA TYR A 774 -2.84 -0.92 10.18
C TYR A 774 -3.00 -0.11 11.49
N MET A 775 -3.27 1.19 11.41
CA MET A 775 -3.58 2.00 12.60
C MET A 775 -4.83 1.52 13.33
N LYS A 776 -5.81 0.96 12.62
CA LYS A 776 -6.96 0.29 13.24
C LYS A 776 -6.53 -0.95 14.03
N VAL A 777 -5.60 -1.76 13.51
CA VAL A 777 -5.02 -2.89 14.26
C VAL A 777 -4.30 -2.40 15.52
N LEU A 778 -3.48 -1.35 15.40
CA LEU A 778 -2.80 -0.75 16.56
C LEU A 778 -3.81 -0.26 17.61
N LYS A 779 -4.93 0.32 17.18
CA LYS A 779 -6.01 0.73 18.09
C LYS A 779 -6.57 -0.45 18.87
N ASP A 780 -6.74 -1.60 18.21
CA ASP A 780 -7.24 -2.82 18.83
C ASP A 780 -6.25 -3.44 19.83
N PHE A 781 -5.00 -2.96 19.93
CA PHE A 781 -4.05 -3.34 20.98
C PHE A 781 -4.28 -2.64 22.31
N VAL A 782 -5.07 -1.57 22.35
CA VAL A 782 -5.28 -0.77 23.57
C VAL A 782 -6.23 -1.53 24.51
N ARG A 783 -5.68 -2.11 25.59
CA ARG A 783 -6.43 -2.79 26.66
C ARG A 783 -6.57 -1.94 27.93
N ASN A 784 -5.59 -1.09 28.21
CA ASN A 784 -5.60 -0.15 29.33
C ASN A 784 -5.63 1.30 28.83
N PRO A 785 -6.78 1.99 28.91
CA PRO A 785 -6.91 3.38 28.45
C PRO A 785 -6.00 4.39 29.18
N ALA A 786 -5.49 4.05 30.37
CA ALA A 786 -4.58 4.94 31.10
C ALA A 786 -3.16 4.99 30.50
N ARG A 787 -2.79 3.98 29.68
CA ARG A 787 -1.45 3.87 29.07
C ARG A 787 -1.53 3.34 27.63
N PRO A 788 -2.24 4.02 26.72
CA PRO A 788 -2.56 3.48 25.40
C PRO A 788 -1.30 3.15 24.58
N GLU A 789 -0.31 4.04 24.54
CA GLU A 789 0.94 3.78 23.81
C GLU A 789 1.76 2.64 24.41
N GLY A 790 1.60 2.39 25.71
CA GLY A 790 2.24 1.25 26.39
C GLY A 790 1.66 -0.06 25.91
N CYS A 791 0.33 -0.15 25.86
CA CYS A 791 -0.37 -1.32 25.32
C CYS A 791 0.00 -1.58 23.87
N ILE A 792 -0.04 -0.55 23.02
CA ILE A 792 0.30 -0.68 21.59
C ILE A 792 1.71 -1.23 21.43
N ALA A 793 2.70 -0.67 22.15
CA ALA A 793 4.08 -1.08 21.99
C ALA A 793 4.37 -2.50 22.49
N GLU A 794 3.74 -2.92 23.59
CA GLU A 794 3.92 -4.27 24.12
C GLU A 794 3.24 -5.32 23.24
N SER A 795 2.02 -5.05 22.75
CA SER A 795 1.31 -5.95 21.84
C SER A 795 2.00 -6.05 20.47
N TYR A 796 2.44 -4.92 19.91
CA TYR A 796 3.22 -4.91 18.67
C TYR A 796 4.51 -5.72 18.80
N LEU A 797 5.24 -5.54 19.91
CA LEU A 797 6.45 -6.33 20.17
C LEU A 797 6.13 -7.82 20.27
N ALA A 798 5.04 -8.20 20.96
CA ALA A 798 4.64 -9.60 21.05
C ALA A 798 4.33 -10.20 19.67
N GLU A 799 3.63 -9.47 18.80
CA GLU A 799 3.37 -9.93 17.42
C GLU A 799 4.64 -10.04 16.58
N GLU A 800 5.55 -9.05 16.66
CA GLU A 800 6.85 -9.10 15.96
C GLU A 800 7.68 -10.31 16.41
N CYS A 801 7.69 -10.63 17.71
CA CYS A 801 8.39 -11.80 18.24
C CYS A 801 7.79 -13.12 17.72
N ILE A 802 6.46 -13.23 17.65
CA ILE A 802 5.78 -14.44 17.15
C ILE A 802 6.13 -14.65 15.68
N GLN A 803 6.05 -13.59 14.87
CA GLN A 803 6.35 -13.68 13.45
C GLN A 803 7.78 -14.19 13.24
N PHE A 804 8.74 -13.61 13.98
CA PHE A 804 10.12 -14.08 13.95
C PHE A 804 10.26 -15.56 14.36
N CYS A 805 9.58 -16.00 15.42
CA CYS A 805 9.64 -17.40 15.84
C CYS A 805 9.02 -18.34 14.79
N SER A 806 7.93 -17.92 14.14
CA SER A 806 7.29 -18.69 13.06
C SER A 806 8.21 -18.85 11.86
N ASP A 807 8.85 -17.76 11.44
CA ASP A 807 9.69 -17.74 10.23
C ASP A 807 11.07 -18.39 10.47
N PHE A 808 11.64 -18.24 11.66
CA PHE A 808 13.01 -18.66 11.98
C PHE A 808 13.08 -19.99 12.75
N LEU A 809 12.08 -20.31 13.59
CA LEU A 809 12.04 -21.50 14.45
C LEU A 809 10.94 -22.51 14.03
N ARG A 810 10.79 -22.72 12.71
CA ARG A 810 9.75 -23.57 12.09
C ARG A 810 9.61 -24.96 12.72
N ASN A 811 10.68 -25.51 13.32
CA ASN A 811 10.69 -26.85 13.93
C ASN A 811 10.06 -26.93 15.34
N THR A 812 9.77 -25.80 16.01
CA THR A 812 9.35 -25.78 17.44
C THR A 812 8.04 -25.04 17.72
N THR A 813 7.32 -24.60 16.68
CA THR A 813 6.15 -23.73 16.85
C THR A 813 4.96 -24.23 16.04
N THR A 814 4.08 -25.03 16.66
CA THR A 814 2.73 -25.33 16.14
C THR A 814 1.76 -24.19 16.49
N VAL A 815 2.06 -22.97 16.06
CA VAL A 815 1.11 -21.87 16.20
C VAL A 815 0.20 -21.90 14.98
N GLN A 816 -1.03 -22.40 15.17
CA GLN A 816 -2.09 -22.21 14.19
C GLN A 816 -2.29 -20.71 13.96
N GLU A 817 -1.94 -20.24 12.76
CA GLU A 817 -2.34 -18.92 12.32
C GLU A 817 -3.86 -18.83 12.36
N LYS A 818 -4.35 -17.75 12.95
CA LYS A 818 -5.78 -17.45 12.88
C LYS A 818 -6.03 -17.03 11.43
N LEU A 819 -6.60 -17.91 10.62
CA LEU A 819 -7.02 -17.54 9.26
C LEU A 819 -7.89 -16.28 9.36
N ASP A 820 -7.44 -15.21 8.73
CA ASP A 820 -8.21 -13.98 8.59
C ASP A 820 -9.54 -14.31 7.87
N ARG A 821 -10.57 -13.51 8.15
CA ARG A 821 -11.77 -13.53 7.30
C ARG A 821 -11.32 -13.19 5.87
N ASN A 822 -11.37 -14.19 4.99
CA ASN A 822 -10.99 -14.16 3.57
C ASN A 822 -9.51 -14.49 3.25
N THR A 823 -8.73 -15.09 4.16
CA THR A 823 -7.62 -15.96 3.68
C THR A 823 -8.27 -17.17 3.03
N GLU A 824 -8.09 -17.27 1.73
CA GLU A 824 -8.69 -18.30 0.90
C GLU A 824 -8.13 -19.67 1.27
N TYR A 825 -9.00 -20.67 1.19
CA TYR A 825 -8.60 -22.06 1.19
C TYR A 825 -7.87 -22.28 -0.15
N GLU A 826 -6.56 -22.47 -0.15
CA GLU A 826 -5.90 -23.15 -1.26
C GLU A 826 -6.30 -24.63 -1.17
N ASN A 827 -7.47 -24.95 -1.70
CA ASN A 827 -7.81 -26.34 -1.99
C ASN A 827 -7.72 -26.52 -3.50
N VAL A 828 -6.88 -27.43 -3.96
CA VAL A 828 -6.73 -27.81 -5.38
C VAL A 828 -8.07 -28.29 -5.99
N SER A 829 -9.07 -28.56 -5.13
CA SER A 829 -10.40 -29.06 -5.47
C SER A 829 -11.52 -28.00 -5.46
N ILE A 830 -11.31 -26.79 -4.93
CA ILE A 830 -12.31 -25.71 -4.91
C ILE A 830 -11.65 -24.42 -5.39
N LEU A 831 -11.91 -24.05 -6.64
CA LEU A 831 -11.52 -22.76 -7.21
C LEU A 831 -12.31 -21.62 -6.54
N GLU A 832 -11.55 -20.61 -6.13
CA GLU A 832 -11.93 -19.26 -5.69
C GLU A 832 -13.36 -19.02 -5.15
N GLY A 833 -13.42 -18.76 -3.84
CA GLY A 833 -14.60 -18.20 -3.18
C GLY A 833 -15.31 -19.20 -2.27
N ARG A 834 -15.97 -18.66 -1.23
CA ARG A 834 -16.86 -19.47 -0.38
C ARG A 834 -18.21 -19.61 -1.07
N PRO A 835 -18.85 -20.80 -1.04
CA PRO A 835 -20.24 -20.91 -1.45
C PRO A 835 -21.11 -19.97 -0.60
N ILE A 836 -22.01 -19.24 -1.27
CA ILE A 836 -22.86 -18.19 -0.66
C ILE A 836 -23.89 -18.80 0.31
N SER A 837 -24.15 -20.11 0.22
CA SER A 837 -25.07 -20.86 1.07
C SER A 837 -24.64 -22.34 1.22
N ALA A 838 -25.26 -23.06 2.16
CA ALA A 838 -25.17 -24.52 2.20
C ALA A 838 -25.74 -25.12 0.90
N GLY A 839 -24.99 -26.03 0.26
CA GLY A 839 -25.42 -26.68 -0.98
C GLY A 839 -26.61 -27.62 -0.76
N SER A 840 -27.56 -27.62 -1.68
CA SER A 840 -28.66 -28.57 -1.72
C SER A 840 -28.38 -29.66 -2.78
N PRO A 841 -28.54 -30.95 -2.48
CA PRO A 841 -28.39 -32.00 -3.47
C PRO A 841 -29.49 -31.89 -4.53
N VAL A 842 -29.10 -31.94 -5.81
CA VAL A 842 -30.02 -31.92 -6.96
C VAL A 842 -29.72 -33.12 -7.84
N THR A 843 -30.76 -33.84 -8.26
CA THR A 843 -30.64 -34.97 -9.19
C THR A 843 -30.82 -34.45 -10.62
N LEU A 844 -29.75 -34.48 -11.41
CA LEU A 844 -29.80 -34.15 -12.84
C LEU A 844 -30.48 -35.28 -13.63
N THR A 845 -31.27 -34.92 -14.64
CA THR A 845 -31.81 -35.88 -15.61
C THR A 845 -30.69 -36.49 -16.47
N GLU A 846 -30.91 -37.66 -17.07
CA GLU A 846 -29.90 -38.31 -17.94
C GLU A 846 -29.51 -37.42 -19.15
N MET A 847 -30.43 -36.62 -19.66
CA MET A 847 -30.14 -35.64 -20.71
C MET A 847 -29.23 -34.51 -20.19
N GLU A 848 -29.51 -33.97 -19.01
CA GLU A 848 -28.68 -32.92 -18.38
C GLU A 848 -27.30 -33.44 -18.00
N LYS A 849 -27.18 -34.68 -17.51
CA LYS A 849 -25.89 -35.34 -17.25
C LYS A 849 -25.07 -35.48 -18.52
N ASN A 850 -25.70 -35.93 -19.61
CA ASN A 850 -25.01 -36.09 -20.89
C ASN A 850 -24.54 -34.73 -21.45
N ILE A 851 -25.35 -33.67 -21.32
CA ILE A 851 -24.96 -32.32 -21.73
C ILE A 851 -23.84 -31.76 -20.84
N ALA A 852 -23.92 -31.94 -19.52
CA ALA A 852 -22.89 -31.50 -18.58
C ALA A 852 -21.56 -32.24 -18.79
N HIS A 853 -21.59 -33.56 -19.00
CA HIS A 853 -20.41 -34.35 -19.37
C HIS A 853 -19.85 -33.94 -20.74
N LEU A 854 -20.71 -33.71 -21.73
CA LEU A 854 -20.28 -33.24 -23.06
C LEU A 854 -19.62 -31.86 -22.98
N ALA A 855 -20.12 -30.95 -22.16
CA ALA A 855 -19.53 -29.63 -21.92
C ALA A 855 -18.15 -29.70 -21.25
N VAL A 856 -17.95 -30.65 -20.32
CA VAL A 856 -16.62 -30.93 -19.74
C VAL A 856 -15.65 -31.45 -20.81
N ILE A 857 -16.15 -32.24 -21.76
CA ILE A 857 -15.33 -32.85 -22.82
C ILE A 857 -15.01 -31.88 -23.97
N GLN A 858 -15.89 -30.90 -24.26
CA GLN A 858 -15.84 -30.11 -25.50
C GLN A 858 -15.32 -28.67 -25.39
N ASN A 859 -15.05 -28.14 -24.20
CA ASN A 859 -14.86 -26.69 -24.03
C ASN A 859 -13.51 -26.15 -24.57
N MET A 860 -13.56 -25.55 -25.77
CA MET A 860 -12.53 -24.72 -26.44
C MET A 860 -12.80 -23.21 -26.25
N ALA A 861 -11.72 -22.42 -26.17
CA ALA A 861 -11.71 -20.99 -25.81
C ALA A 861 -12.17 -20.04 -26.93
N VAL A 862 -13.48 -19.70 -27.04
CA VAL A 862 -13.93 -18.59 -27.92
C VAL A 862 -15.10 -17.73 -27.38
N VAL A 863 -15.85 -18.08 -26.31
CA VAL A 863 -17.09 -17.33 -25.96
C VAL A 863 -17.17 -16.87 -24.49
N GLU A 864 -16.19 -16.09 -24.06
CA GLU A 864 -15.98 -15.74 -22.65
C GLU A 864 -16.64 -14.44 -22.09
N PRO A 865 -17.03 -13.39 -22.85
CA PRO A 865 -17.40 -12.11 -22.21
C PRO A 865 -18.90 -11.88 -21.83
N TYR A 866 -19.85 -12.78 -22.13
CA TYR A 866 -21.28 -12.42 -22.18
C TYR A 866 -22.25 -13.41 -21.50
N VAL A 867 -21.99 -13.74 -20.24
CA VAL A 867 -22.73 -14.80 -19.53
C VAL A 867 -23.26 -14.37 -18.16
N GLU A 868 -24.51 -14.72 -17.85
CA GLU A 868 -25.08 -14.63 -16.50
C GLU A 868 -25.13 -16.03 -15.85
N VAL A 869 -24.49 -16.20 -14.69
CA VAL A 869 -24.48 -17.48 -13.95
C VAL A 869 -25.78 -17.61 -13.15
N THR A 870 -26.53 -18.69 -13.36
CA THR A 870 -27.79 -18.97 -12.68
C THR A 870 -27.66 -20.01 -11.57
N GLU A 871 -26.88 -21.07 -11.77
CA GLU A 871 -26.69 -22.16 -10.81
C GLU A 871 -25.23 -22.63 -10.79
N ILE A 872 -24.72 -23.03 -9.62
CA ILE A 872 -23.40 -23.65 -9.47
C ILE A 872 -23.61 -25.14 -9.20
N ILE A 873 -23.09 -26.00 -10.08
CA ILE A 873 -23.19 -27.45 -10.00
C ILE A 873 -21.81 -28.00 -9.67
N LEU A 874 -21.68 -28.75 -8.58
CA LEU A 874 -20.48 -29.50 -8.24
C LEU A 874 -20.70 -30.96 -8.66
N LEU A 875 -20.00 -31.42 -9.69
CA LEU A 875 -19.99 -32.83 -10.09
C LEU A 875 -18.96 -33.58 -9.25
N ASP A 876 -19.42 -34.61 -8.53
CA ASP A 876 -18.58 -35.50 -7.73
C ASP A 876 -18.28 -36.78 -8.52
N TYR A 877 -17.01 -36.98 -8.89
CA TYR A 877 -16.53 -38.18 -9.58
C TYR A 877 -15.91 -39.21 -8.61
N ASN A 878 -16.11 -39.06 -7.30
CA ASN A 878 -15.49 -39.83 -6.20
C ASN A 878 -13.96 -39.68 -6.06
N VAL A 879 -13.27 -39.17 -7.08
CA VAL A 879 -11.79 -38.97 -7.10
C VAL A 879 -11.41 -37.49 -7.17
N PHE A 880 -12.26 -36.67 -7.78
CA PHE A 880 -12.11 -35.21 -7.86
C PHE A 880 -13.48 -34.55 -8.09
N TYR A 881 -13.53 -33.24 -7.87
CA TYR A 881 -14.72 -32.42 -8.05
C TYR A 881 -14.56 -31.50 -9.26
N VAL A 882 -15.65 -31.30 -10.02
CA VAL A 882 -15.69 -30.30 -11.11
C VAL A 882 -16.83 -29.33 -10.86
N ALA A 883 -16.52 -28.04 -10.80
CA ALA A 883 -17.51 -26.97 -10.70
C ALA A 883 -17.93 -26.50 -12.11
N LEU A 884 -19.22 -26.65 -12.42
CA LEU A 884 -19.88 -26.13 -13.61
C LEU A 884 -20.81 -24.98 -13.23
N PHE A 885 -20.82 -23.94 -14.05
CA PHE A 885 -21.80 -22.86 -13.95
C PHE A 885 -22.86 -23.03 -15.02
N ARG A 886 -24.12 -23.07 -14.61
CA ARG A 886 -25.26 -22.96 -15.52
C ARG A 886 -25.46 -21.50 -15.87
N CYS A 887 -25.74 -21.22 -17.14
CA CYS A 887 -25.54 -19.92 -17.74
C CYS A 887 -26.70 -19.50 -18.65
N GLN A 888 -27.02 -18.21 -18.64
CA GLN A 888 -27.82 -17.55 -19.67
C GLN A 888 -26.90 -16.74 -20.59
N TRP A 889 -27.11 -16.89 -21.89
CA TRP A 889 -26.26 -16.31 -22.93
C TRP A 889 -26.88 -15.05 -23.54
N ALA A 890 -26.04 -14.05 -23.85
CA ALA A 890 -26.42 -12.97 -24.74
C ALA A 890 -26.09 -13.29 -26.20
N VAL A 891 -27.00 -12.98 -27.12
CA VAL A 891 -26.81 -13.22 -28.56
C VAL A 891 -25.84 -12.18 -29.15
N LEU A 892 -24.69 -12.61 -29.65
CA LEU A 892 -23.75 -11.75 -30.40
C LEU A 892 -24.43 -11.17 -31.65
N GLY A 893 -24.41 -9.84 -31.81
CA GLY A 893 -25.12 -9.11 -32.86
C GLY A 893 -26.26 -8.25 -32.33
N ASN A 894 -27.43 -8.85 -32.10
CA ASN A 894 -28.64 -8.11 -31.64
C ASN A 894 -28.74 -7.97 -30.11
N GLY A 895 -27.98 -8.75 -29.35
CA GLY A 895 -27.99 -8.75 -27.87
C GLY A 895 -26.82 -8.00 -27.23
N VAL A 896 -25.88 -7.46 -28.01
CA VAL A 896 -24.72 -6.70 -27.51
C VAL A 896 -24.51 -5.45 -28.36
N LYS A 897 -24.41 -4.26 -27.75
CA LYS A 897 -24.08 -3.01 -28.44
C LYS A 897 -23.09 -2.15 -27.66
N LYS A 898 -22.35 -1.28 -28.34
CA LYS A 898 -21.52 -0.23 -27.73
C LYS A 898 -22.19 1.13 -27.87
N GLU A 899 -22.38 1.84 -26.76
CA GLU A 899 -23.03 3.15 -26.73
C GLU A 899 -22.40 4.01 -25.63
N ASP A 900 -22.04 5.26 -25.95
CA ASP A 900 -21.31 6.18 -25.06
C ASP A 900 -20.02 5.59 -24.46
N GLY A 901 -19.35 4.69 -25.19
CA GLY A 901 -18.15 3.98 -24.72
C GLY A 901 -18.42 2.81 -23.77
N PHE A 902 -19.68 2.52 -23.43
CA PHE A 902 -20.06 1.38 -22.60
C PHE A 902 -20.51 0.19 -23.44
N THR A 903 -20.24 -1.02 -22.96
CA THR A 903 -20.79 -2.26 -23.52
C THR A 903 -22.11 -2.57 -22.85
N LEU A 904 -23.18 -2.69 -23.64
CA LEU A 904 -24.52 -3.05 -23.18
C LEU A 904 -24.89 -4.43 -23.68
N VAL A 905 -25.58 -5.17 -22.83
CA VAL A 905 -26.03 -6.54 -23.09
C VAL A 905 -27.52 -6.67 -22.80
N ASN A 906 -28.25 -7.32 -23.69
CA ASN A 906 -29.67 -7.67 -23.51
C ASN A 906 -29.79 -9.17 -23.27
N LEU A 907 -30.10 -9.53 -22.03
CA LEU A 907 -30.22 -10.92 -21.60
C LEU A 907 -31.61 -11.52 -21.90
N HIS A 908 -32.58 -10.71 -22.32
CA HIS A 908 -33.97 -11.15 -22.54
C HIS A 908 -34.31 -11.46 -24.00
N HIS A 909 -33.34 -11.40 -24.93
CA HIS A 909 -33.59 -11.56 -26.37
C HIS A 909 -33.17 -12.96 -26.89
N ASN A 910 -34.16 -13.76 -27.32
CA ASN A 910 -34.07 -15.02 -28.09
C ASN A 910 -32.92 -15.99 -27.71
N GLN A 911 -33.02 -16.64 -26.55
CA GLN A 911 -32.03 -17.61 -26.01
C GLN A 911 -32.15 -19.04 -26.58
N THR A 912 -33.05 -19.29 -27.53
CA THR A 912 -33.44 -20.64 -28.00
C THR A 912 -32.26 -21.44 -28.56
N SER A 913 -31.27 -20.78 -29.16
CA SER A 913 -30.06 -21.42 -29.73
C SER A 913 -29.09 -21.96 -28.67
N PHE A 914 -29.18 -21.51 -27.42
CA PHE A 914 -28.25 -21.87 -26.35
C PHE A 914 -28.83 -22.84 -25.31
N LEU A 915 -30.08 -23.27 -25.49
CA LEU A 915 -30.72 -24.28 -24.64
C LEU A 915 -29.99 -25.63 -24.63
N ARG A 916 -29.16 -25.91 -25.64
CA ARG A 916 -28.37 -27.14 -25.78
C ARG A 916 -26.94 -27.02 -25.24
N ASP A 917 -26.51 -25.83 -24.83
CA ASP A 917 -25.18 -25.57 -24.27
C ASP A 917 -25.22 -24.57 -23.10
N PRO A 918 -25.85 -24.93 -21.96
CA PRO A 918 -26.08 -23.99 -20.87
C PRO A 918 -24.95 -23.97 -19.83
N TYR A 919 -23.82 -24.66 -20.05
CA TYR A 919 -22.80 -24.85 -19.02
C TYR A 919 -21.42 -24.34 -19.44
N ILE A 920 -20.73 -23.66 -18.53
CA ILE A 920 -19.30 -23.34 -18.64
C ILE A 920 -18.54 -23.93 -17.45
N LEU A 921 -17.24 -24.16 -17.61
CA LEU A 921 -16.35 -24.45 -16.49
C LEU A 921 -16.20 -23.20 -15.63
N ALA A 922 -16.13 -23.36 -14.31
CA ALA A 922 -15.91 -22.24 -13.40
C ALA A 922 -14.63 -21.44 -13.74
N SER A 923 -13.59 -22.11 -14.26
CA SER A 923 -12.34 -21.49 -14.72
C SER A 923 -12.48 -20.57 -15.94
N GLN A 924 -13.56 -20.72 -16.72
CA GLN A 924 -13.85 -19.88 -17.89
C GLN A 924 -14.68 -18.64 -17.52
N ALA A 925 -15.17 -18.54 -16.29
CA ALA A 925 -16.04 -17.46 -15.88
C ALA A 925 -15.23 -16.24 -15.38
N LYS A 926 -15.45 -15.08 -15.99
CA LYS A 926 -14.94 -13.79 -15.50
C LYS A 926 -16.06 -13.06 -14.75
N GLN A 927 -15.78 -12.62 -13.52
CA GLN A 927 -16.78 -11.91 -12.71
C GLN A 927 -17.01 -10.48 -13.26
N VAL A 928 -18.29 -10.16 -13.55
CA VAL A 928 -18.75 -8.86 -14.05
C VAL A 928 -20.00 -8.40 -13.30
N PHE A 929 -20.31 -7.10 -13.34
CA PHE A 929 -21.51 -6.51 -12.75
C PHE A 929 -22.36 -5.86 -13.82
N TYR A 930 -23.67 -5.94 -13.60
CA TYR A 930 -24.68 -5.39 -14.49
C TYR A 930 -25.34 -4.18 -13.84
N SER A 931 -25.52 -3.11 -14.61
CA SER A 931 -26.28 -1.93 -14.19
C SER A 931 -27.34 -1.58 -15.24
N ARG A 932 -28.59 -1.43 -14.84
CA ARG A 932 -29.71 -1.08 -15.72
C ARG A 932 -29.89 0.43 -15.81
N GLU A 933 -30.27 0.89 -16.99
CA GLU A 933 -30.56 2.31 -17.23
C GLU A 933 -31.90 2.73 -16.59
N ASP A 934 -32.93 1.89 -16.74
CA ASP A 934 -34.25 1.98 -16.12
C ASP A 934 -34.94 0.59 -16.03
N GLU A 935 -36.10 0.51 -15.33
CA GLU A 935 -36.87 -0.75 -15.16
C GLU A 935 -37.58 -1.22 -16.43
N SER A 936 -37.75 -0.35 -17.42
CA SER A 936 -38.35 -0.66 -18.73
C SER A 936 -37.34 -1.20 -19.74
N SER A 937 -36.05 -0.94 -19.54
CA SER A 937 -34.98 -1.32 -20.45
C SER A 937 -34.54 -2.75 -20.17
N SER A 938 -34.52 -3.54 -21.25
CA SER A 938 -33.94 -4.89 -21.27
C SER A 938 -32.42 -4.89 -21.42
N TRP A 939 -31.78 -3.71 -21.46
CA TRP A 939 -30.34 -3.55 -21.66
C TRP A 939 -29.62 -3.25 -20.34
N TYR A 940 -28.49 -3.94 -20.15
CA TYR A 940 -27.63 -3.85 -18.98
C TYR A 940 -26.25 -3.39 -19.39
N VAL A 941 -25.71 -2.37 -18.72
CA VAL A 941 -24.30 -2.00 -18.83
C VAL A 941 -23.46 -3.05 -18.11
N VAL A 942 -22.49 -3.62 -18.81
CA VAL A 942 -21.57 -4.63 -18.25
C VAL A 942 -20.26 -3.99 -17.86
N MET A 943 -19.81 -4.26 -16.64
CA MET A 943 -18.53 -3.82 -16.11
C MET A 943 -17.73 -4.96 -15.52
N ARG A 944 -16.41 -4.93 -15.71
CA ARG A 944 -15.49 -5.84 -15.01
C ARG A 944 -15.03 -5.21 -13.70
N GLY A 945 -15.15 -5.95 -12.60
CA GLY A 945 -14.50 -5.58 -11.34
C GLY A 945 -12.98 -5.77 -11.45
N PRO A 946 -12.15 -4.87 -10.89
CA PRO A 946 -10.73 -5.13 -10.77
C PRO A 946 -10.53 -6.32 -9.81
N CYS A 947 -9.78 -7.33 -10.24
CA CYS A 947 -9.40 -8.46 -9.38
C CYS A 947 -8.67 -7.93 -8.13
N ARG A 948 -8.91 -8.53 -6.96
CA ARG A 948 -8.25 -8.16 -5.70
C ARG A 948 -6.91 -8.86 -5.47
N ARG A 949 -6.56 -9.89 -6.24
CA ARG A 949 -5.34 -10.69 -6.05
C ARG A 949 -4.19 -10.22 -6.92
N TYR A 950 -2.97 -10.55 -6.51
CA TYR A 950 -1.79 -10.62 -7.36
C TYR A 950 -1.59 -12.10 -7.69
N SER A 951 -2.16 -12.62 -8.77
CA SER A 951 -1.74 -13.94 -9.26
C SER A 951 -0.53 -13.75 -10.18
N LYS A 952 0.45 -14.66 -10.10
CA LYS A 952 1.65 -14.64 -10.98
C LYS A 952 1.27 -14.74 -12.46
N GLU A 953 0.07 -15.21 -12.76
CA GLU A 953 -0.46 -15.47 -14.11
C GLU A 953 -1.18 -14.25 -14.73
N GLU A 954 -1.65 -13.28 -13.93
CA GLU A 954 -2.41 -12.13 -14.43
C GLU A 954 -1.57 -11.03 -15.10
N VAL A 955 -0.24 -11.14 -15.09
CA VAL A 955 0.68 -10.12 -15.64
C VAL A 955 0.59 -10.02 -17.18
N GLN A 956 -0.08 -10.97 -17.85
CA GLN A 956 -0.18 -11.05 -19.31
C GLN A 956 -1.53 -10.62 -19.92
N GLU A 957 -2.64 -10.50 -19.17
CA GLU A 957 -3.92 -10.04 -19.75
C GLU A 957 -3.96 -8.50 -19.88
N GLY A 958 -3.16 -7.99 -20.81
CA GLY A 958 -3.16 -6.59 -21.25
C GLY A 958 -4.33 -6.20 -22.17
N ASN A 959 -5.25 -7.12 -22.48
CA ASN A 959 -6.39 -6.88 -23.37
C ASN A 959 -7.68 -7.42 -22.73
N ALA A 960 -8.59 -6.52 -22.33
CA ALA A 960 -9.96 -6.88 -22.04
C ALA A 960 -10.88 -6.13 -23.02
N ASP A 961 -11.57 -6.89 -23.87
CA ASP A 961 -12.57 -6.41 -24.85
C ASP A 961 -13.77 -5.64 -24.22
N ILE A 962 -13.86 -5.64 -22.88
CA ILE A 962 -14.74 -4.80 -22.07
C ILE A 962 -13.87 -3.64 -21.52
N GLY A 963 -13.73 -2.58 -22.33
CA GLY A 963 -12.77 -1.50 -22.07
C GLY A 963 -13.08 -0.63 -20.84
N PRO A 964 -12.08 0.12 -20.32
CA PRO A 964 -12.31 1.17 -19.33
C PRO A 964 -13.20 2.30 -19.89
N LEU A 965 -13.60 3.24 -19.02
CA LEU A 965 -14.29 4.49 -19.41
C LEU A 965 -13.66 5.07 -20.70
N PRO A 966 -14.47 5.63 -21.62
CA PRO A 966 -13.98 6.09 -22.92
C PRO A 966 -12.76 7.01 -22.75
N SER A 967 -11.63 6.56 -23.30
CA SER A 967 -10.27 7.10 -23.07
C SER A 967 -10.00 8.40 -23.80
N THR A 968 -10.83 8.72 -24.80
CA THR A 968 -10.65 9.93 -25.61
C THR A 968 -12.03 10.41 -26.01
N VAL A 969 -12.46 11.54 -25.47
CA VAL A 969 -13.65 12.23 -25.94
C VAL A 969 -13.23 13.60 -26.42
N VAL A 970 -13.14 13.74 -27.74
CA VAL A 970 -12.88 15.01 -28.40
C VAL A 970 -14.10 15.90 -28.21
N MET A 971 -13.90 17.09 -27.65
CA MET A 971 -14.94 18.12 -27.67
C MET A 971 -15.00 18.74 -29.06
N ASP A 972 -16.18 18.73 -29.67
CA ASP A 972 -16.49 19.71 -30.70
C ASP A 972 -16.45 21.10 -30.06
N VAL A 973 -15.60 21.96 -30.64
CA VAL A 973 -15.36 23.33 -30.16
C VAL A 973 -16.62 24.22 -30.31
N ASP A 974 -17.61 23.73 -31.06
CA ASP A 974 -18.85 24.41 -31.45
C ASP A 974 -20.10 23.82 -30.77
N MET A 975 -20.01 23.43 -29.50
CA MET A 975 -21.23 23.13 -28.71
C MET A 975 -21.99 24.44 -28.41
N ASP A 976 -23.24 24.53 -28.88
CA ASP A 976 -24.14 25.66 -28.63
C ASP A 976 -24.39 25.83 -27.11
N GLU A 977 -24.27 27.06 -26.61
CA GLU A 977 -24.48 27.37 -25.19
C GLU A 977 -25.94 27.14 -24.78
N SER A 978 -26.88 27.23 -25.73
CA SER A 978 -28.31 26.97 -25.52
C SER A 978 -28.58 25.56 -25.00
N GLU A 979 -27.83 24.56 -25.46
CA GLU A 979 -27.98 23.13 -25.10
C GLU A 979 -27.56 22.80 -23.66
N ASN A 980 -26.84 23.70 -22.98
CA ASN A 980 -26.44 23.51 -21.59
C ASN A 980 -27.36 24.23 -20.59
N SER A 981 -28.34 24.99 -21.08
CA SER A 981 -29.36 25.63 -20.25
C SER A 981 -30.35 24.60 -19.71
N ARG A 982 -30.80 24.77 -18.46
CA ARG A 982 -31.67 23.81 -17.77
C ARG A 982 -33.09 24.33 -17.67
N THR A 983 -33.75 24.45 -18.82
CA THR A 983 -35.16 24.88 -18.92
C THR A 983 -36.14 23.83 -18.39
N ASP A 984 -35.70 22.58 -18.29
CA ASP A 984 -36.40 21.42 -17.72
C ASP A 984 -36.39 21.40 -16.17
N CYS A 985 -35.61 22.27 -15.55
CA CYS A 985 -35.43 22.31 -14.09
C CYS A 985 -36.02 23.58 -13.48
N GLN A 986 -36.70 23.43 -12.34
CA GLN A 986 -37.04 24.57 -11.50
C GLN A 986 -35.82 25.03 -10.69
N GLY A 987 -35.66 26.35 -10.57
CA GLY A 987 -34.69 26.94 -9.66
C GLY A 987 -35.07 26.74 -8.19
N ILE A 988 -34.16 27.12 -7.29
CA ILE A 988 -34.27 26.86 -5.85
C ILE A 988 -34.69 28.15 -5.15
N TYR A 989 -35.75 28.08 -4.35
CA TYR A 989 -36.12 29.18 -3.44
C TYR A 989 -35.35 29.02 -2.11
N VAL A 990 -34.70 30.10 -1.68
CA VAL A 990 -33.90 30.19 -0.45
C VAL A 990 -34.44 31.28 0.47
#